data_AF-A0A8J2R6H1-F1
#
_entry.id   AF-A0A8J2R6H1-F1
#
_cell.length_a   1.000
_cell.length_b   1.000
_cell.length_c   1.000
_cell.angle_alpha   90.00
_cell.angle_beta   90.00
_cell.angle_gamma   90.00
#
_symmetry.space_group_name_H-M   'P 1'
#
loop_
_entity.id
_entity.type
_entity.pdbx_description
1 polymer ?
#
loop_
_entity_poly.entity_id
_entity_poly.type
_entity_poly.pdbx_seq_one_letter_code
_entity_poly.pdbx_strand_id
1 'polypeptide(L)'
;MKSLVALCALIALCAGNAIPPVPKDNSHYVEGVSRYIWMPDGEGNPHLVDLEEPADESFLASRNGNKNQYWLFTRQNRNNRQVLVNGNANSIRNSNYRGNRPTAVIAHGWNSGGTSSWVPQMVTSFLDRADMNVIVLDWSSTASGLYTTSVRAVPDVGRHLANFLRFLFNTAGGNWNNLHLVGHSLGAHVMGNAGRAAPSRPVRVTGLDPAGPQWGGNSNALNRNSATYVESIHTDGGALGIFDPISHADFYPNGGRNRQPGCSNNFCSHSRAQALFSSTVRNDHLNGRRCANLDQARKNQCTGSNLKMGNSDLGKRGSNPQVSEPLLPSEGSIAVSSFQRTKRTVFTIHNYGEGVGGNFNAFVIRAHLMAEDVNLIAVDWSPAAGFYSYALANMPQLGRIIASFIDLLESRFGYNPDNIRIAGLGLGAHAAGIAARNANGNIPHIVALDPSLVGWTHHPEILSKDDAGVVEVIHTSAGAEGYDKPLGDLDFFPNGGSFMAGCGTNSTCSHIYSYVYYAESLTAEVENGKKFVGTACDSYESAINVSCQGERGVIFGGSAVKRTQNPRVSQPLLPNNVNLLSRSNYRSSRRTIVLIHGWMNSATSNFNSVLLRALLAAEDVNVIVVDWSSGANSLQYREVNANAISSGSAVAQFINWLNQNTGSVLAQYHIIGHGVGGHQAGIVGRNLNGQVPYITGLDPALIGWVNNIYRFRPSDALYSEVIHTNYGVYGYLGDLAQVDFYPNGGISMPGCDSNGCDHERGFQYLAESFASGGFTGRECMNYYAAVLRMCYGPRQLRMGGLVPKTGASGVYFLETNAQPPFSQG
;
A
#
# COMPACT_ATOMS: atom_id res chain seq x y z
N MET A 1 -92.72 -17.55 -34.77
CA MET A 1 -92.61 -18.69 -33.83
C MET A 1 -91.58 -18.25 -32.79
N LYS A 2 -91.88 -17.62 -31.63
CA LYS A 2 -92.89 -17.90 -30.57
C LYS A 2 -92.77 -19.39 -30.13
N SER A 3 -92.50 -19.80 -28.88
CA SER A 3 -92.46 -19.17 -27.54
C SER A 3 -91.96 -20.19 -26.46
N LEU A 4 -91.63 -19.69 -25.25
CA LEU A 4 -91.57 -20.37 -23.92
C LEU A 4 -90.50 -21.46 -23.72
N VAL A 5 -89.57 -21.42 -22.74
CA VAL A 5 -89.68 -21.55 -21.25
C VAL A 5 -88.28 -21.14 -20.71
N ALA A 6 -88.01 -20.14 -19.86
CA ALA A 6 -88.48 -19.76 -18.52
C ALA A 6 -88.20 -20.80 -17.40
N LEU A 7 -87.31 -20.44 -16.45
CA LEU A 7 -87.14 -21.02 -15.10
C LEU A 7 -86.04 -22.10 -14.89
N CYS A 8 -84.80 -21.64 -14.71
CA CYS A 8 -83.92 -22.03 -13.60
C CYS A 8 -82.92 -20.88 -13.35
N ALA A 9 -83.47 -19.74 -12.92
CA ALA A 9 -82.73 -18.59 -12.42
C ALA A 9 -82.88 -18.57 -10.90
N LEU A 10 -81.93 -19.17 -10.17
CA LEU A 10 -81.55 -18.83 -8.79
C LEU A 10 -80.34 -19.69 -8.40
N ILE A 11 -79.26 -18.98 -8.02
CA ILE A 11 -77.94 -19.45 -7.57
C ILE A 11 -76.93 -19.75 -8.70
N ALA A 12 -76.45 -18.68 -9.32
CA ALA A 12 -75.01 -18.49 -9.47
C ALA A 12 -74.74 -17.05 -9.04
N LEU A 13 -74.69 -16.86 -7.72
CA LEU A 13 -74.23 -15.61 -7.12
C LEU A 13 -72.92 -15.20 -7.78
N CYS A 14 -72.81 -13.92 -8.11
CA CYS A 14 -71.53 -13.24 -8.28
C CYS A 14 -70.66 -13.52 -7.05
N ALA A 15 -69.82 -14.55 -7.12
CA ALA A 15 -68.62 -14.61 -6.31
C ALA A 15 -67.61 -13.66 -6.95
N GLY A 16 -67.89 -12.35 -6.89
CA GLY A 16 -66.81 -11.38 -6.89
C GLY A 16 -65.99 -11.75 -5.66
N ASN A 17 -64.85 -12.40 -5.87
CA ASN A 17 -63.96 -12.76 -4.78
C ASN A 17 -63.65 -11.45 -4.05
N ALA A 18 -64.25 -11.27 -2.87
CA ALA A 18 -63.87 -10.20 -1.98
C ALA A 18 -62.35 -10.34 -1.79
N ILE A 19 -61.60 -9.28 -2.10
CA ILE A 19 -60.15 -9.28 -1.88
C ILE A 19 -59.98 -9.69 -0.42
N PRO A 20 -59.31 -10.81 -0.12
CA PRO A 20 -59.13 -11.26 1.25
C PRO A 20 -58.47 -10.11 2.02
N PRO A 21 -58.85 -9.86 3.29
CA PRO A 21 -58.31 -8.73 4.04
C PRO A 21 -56.77 -8.78 4.05
N VAL A 22 -56.13 -7.87 3.31
CA VAL A 22 -54.67 -7.80 3.15
C VAL A 22 -54.10 -6.92 4.26
N PRO A 23 -53.31 -7.46 5.21
CA PRO A 23 -52.67 -6.67 6.25
C PRO A 23 -51.82 -5.52 5.69
N LYS A 24 -52.04 -4.29 6.18
CA LYS A 24 -51.31 -3.09 5.75
C LYS A 24 -49.83 -3.08 6.13
N ASP A 25 -49.41 -3.96 7.02
CA ASP A 25 -48.02 -4.11 7.45
C ASP A 25 -47.22 -5.10 6.58
N ASN A 26 -47.84 -5.65 5.52
CA ASN A 26 -47.24 -6.63 4.63
C ASN A 26 -46.69 -7.88 5.35
N SER A 27 -47.18 -8.20 6.55
CA SER A 27 -46.75 -9.38 7.31
C SER A 27 -47.08 -10.71 6.61
N HIS A 28 -48.05 -10.70 5.70
CA HIS A 28 -48.45 -11.85 4.86
C HIS A 28 -47.57 -12.03 3.62
N TYR A 29 -46.74 -11.03 3.27
CA TYR A 29 -46.05 -11.00 1.99
C TYR A 29 -44.90 -12.01 1.92
N VAL A 30 -44.89 -12.80 0.86
CA VAL A 30 -43.81 -13.70 0.47
C VAL A 30 -43.57 -13.53 -1.02
N GLU A 31 -42.34 -13.15 -1.39
CA GLU A 31 -41.92 -12.95 -2.79
C GLU A 31 -42.23 -14.20 -3.63
N GLY A 32 -42.79 -14.01 -4.82
CA GLY A 32 -43.16 -15.09 -5.74
C GLY A 32 -44.38 -15.93 -5.33
N VAL A 33 -45.00 -15.66 -4.17
CA VAL A 33 -46.18 -16.41 -3.67
C VAL A 33 -47.38 -15.49 -3.46
N SER A 34 -47.19 -14.32 -2.84
CA SER A 34 -48.27 -13.40 -2.55
C SER A 34 -48.67 -12.59 -3.78
N ARG A 35 -49.96 -12.61 -4.13
CA ARG A 35 -50.52 -11.79 -5.21
C ARG A 35 -50.63 -10.30 -4.85
N TYR A 36 -51.02 -9.99 -3.62
CA TYR A 36 -51.28 -8.62 -3.19
C TYR A 36 -50.25 -8.11 -2.18
N ILE A 37 -49.86 -6.84 -2.31
CA ILE A 37 -48.95 -6.16 -1.39
C ILE A 37 -49.29 -4.67 -1.32
N TRP A 38 -49.13 -4.05 -0.15
CA TRP A 38 -49.24 -2.61 -0.03
C TRP A 38 -47.91 -1.94 -0.35
N MET A 39 -47.90 -0.90 -1.19
CA MET A 39 -46.70 -0.13 -1.55
C MET A 39 -46.92 1.37 -1.38
N PRO A 40 -45.91 2.17 -0.99
CA PRO A 40 -46.06 3.60 -0.86
C PRO A 40 -45.86 4.32 -2.21
N ASP A 41 -46.57 5.42 -2.42
CA ASP A 41 -46.24 6.40 -3.46
C ASP A 41 -45.08 7.34 -3.03
N GLY A 42 -44.74 8.29 -3.89
CA GLY A 42 -43.68 9.28 -3.65
C GLY A 42 -43.90 10.19 -2.44
N GLU A 43 -45.12 10.25 -1.93
CA GLU A 43 -45.54 11.01 -0.76
C GLU A 43 -45.72 10.11 0.48
N GLY A 44 -45.56 8.79 0.34
CA GLY A 44 -45.66 7.81 1.41
C GLY A 44 -47.07 7.26 1.64
N ASN A 45 -48.04 7.56 0.77
CA ASN A 45 -49.40 7.02 0.89
C ASN A 45 -49.44 5.57 0.40
N PRO A 46 -50.08 4.66 1.14
CA PRO A 46 -50.12 3.25 0.77
C PRO A 46 -51.18 2.95 -0.29
N HIS A 47 -50.79 2.20 -1.32
CA HIS A 47 -51.63 1.68 -2.40
C HIS A 47 -51.59 0.15 -2.40
N LEU A 48 -52.74 -0.49 -2.55
CA LEU A 48 -52.81 -1.94 -2.69
C LEU A 48 -52.49 -2.32 -4.14
N VAL A 49 -51.45 -3.14 -4.33
CA VAL A 49 -50.94 -3.55 -5.63
C VAL A 49 -51.28 -5.01 -5.88
N ASP A 50 -51.81 -5.32 -7.05
CA ASP A 50 -51.96 -6.67 -7.59
C ASP A 50 -50.73 -7.00 -8.47
N LEU A 51 -49.89 -7.93 -8.01
CA LEU A 51 -48.65 -8.33 -8.69
C LEU A 51 -48.90 -9.26 -9.89
N GLU A 52 -50.13 -9.74 -10.08
CA GLU A 52 -50.51 -10.58 -11.22
C GLU A 52 -51.32 -9.81 -12.26
N GLU A 53 -51.64 -8.54 -12.01
CA GLU A 53 -52.37 -7.71 -12.97
C GLU A 53 -51.56 -7.55 -14.27
N PRO A 54 -52.11 -7.90 -15.43
CA PRO A 54 -51.42 -7.75 -16.70
C PRO A 54 -50.98 -6.30 -16.93
N ALA A 55 -49.75 -6.14 -17.42
CA ALA A 55 -49.26 -4.83 -17.77
C ALA A 55 -50.08 -4.20 -18.90
N ASP A 56 -50.30 -2.89 -18.81
CA ASP A 56 -51.02 -2.11 -19.82
C ASP A 56 -50.08 -1.79 -21.00
N GLU A 57 -50.19 -2.58 -22.08
CA GLU A 57 -49.39 -2.41 -23.29
C GLU A 57 -49.66 -1.07 -24.00
N SER A 58 -50.88 -0.54 -23.92
CA SER A 58 -51.24 0.75 -24.52
C SER A 58 -50.58 1.92 -23.77
N PHE A 59 -50.49 1.78 -22.44
CA PHE A 59 -49.76 2.70 -21.58
C PHE A 59 -48.25 2.65 -21.89
N LEU A 60 -47.65 1.45 -22.01
CA LEU A 60 -46.23 1.31 -22.38
C LEU A 60 -45.91 1.92 -23.75
N ALA A 61 -46.78 1.73 -24.74
CA ALA A 61 -46.57 2.30 -26.08
C ALA A 61 -46.57 3.84 -26.06
N SER A 62 -47.43 4.47 -25.25
CA SER A 62 -47.60 5.93 -25.20
C SER A 62 -46.68 6.63 -24.20
N ARG A 63 -46.23 5.92 -23.15
CA ARG A 63 -45.44 6.44 -22.03
C ARG A 63 -44.25 5.52 -21.77
N ASN A 64 -43.24 5.59 -22.65
CA ASN A 64 -42.00 4.81 -22.58
C ASN A 64 -40.77 5.70 -22.26
N GLY A 65 -39.56 5.12 -22.30
CA GLY A 65 -38.32 5.82 -21.98
C GLY A 65 -38.03 7.06 -22.85
N ASN A 66 -38.67 7.22 -24.02
CA ASN A 66 -38.59 8.46 -24.80
C ASN A 66 -39.22 9.67 -24.10
N LYS A 67 -40.08 9.43 -23.09
CA LYS A 67 -40.74 10.48 -22.30
C LYS A 67 -39.95 10.86 -21.04
N ASN A 68 -38.80 10.21 -20.79
CA ASN A 68 -37.87 10.59 -19.74
C ASN A 68 -37.55 12.10 -19.82
N GLN A 69 -37.61 12.79 -18.69
CA GLN A 69 -37.11 14.14 -18.56
C GLN A 69 -35.82 14.16 -17.75
N TYR A 70 -34.85 14.97 -18.18
CA TYR A 70 -33.54 15.09 -17.55
C TYR A 70 -33.39 16.49 -16.97
N TRP A 71 -33.58 16.63 -15.66
CA TRP A 71 -33.59 17.93 -14.99
C TRP A 71 -32.21 18.21 -14.37
N LEU A 72 -31.49 19.18 -14.93
CA LEU A 72 -30.19 19.61 -14.45
C LEU A 72 -30.29 20.60 -13.30
N PHE A 73 -29.54 20.33 -12.26
CA PHE A 73 -29.24 21.22 -11.15
C PHE A 73 -27.72 21.37 -11.00
N THR A 74 -27.29 22.59 -10.70
CA THR A 74 -25.92 22.95 -10.33
C THR A 74 -25.98 23.94 -9.18
N ARG A 75 -24.83 24.33 -8.63
CA ARG A 75 -24.76 25.40 -7.62
C ARG A 75 -25.35 26.74 -8.10
N GLN A 76 -25.42 26.96 -9.42
CA GLN A 76 -25.96 28.18 -10.03
C GLN A 76 -27.50 28.16 -10.15
N ASN A 77 -28.13 26.99 -10.05
CA ASN A 77 -29.57 26.82 -10.21
C ASN A 77 -30.14 25.75 -9.26
N ARG A 78 -29.75 25.81 -7.99
CA ARG A 78 -30.09 24.81 -6.96
C ARG A 78 -31.59 24.50 -6.85
N ASN A 79 -32.44 25.51 -7.02
CA ASN A 79 -33.89 25.40 -6.85
C ASN A 79 -34.66 25.48 -8.18
N ASN A 80 -33.98 25.78 -9.29
CA ASN A 80 -34.59 26.04 -10.58
C ASN A 80 -34.03 25.08 -11.63
N ARG A 81 -34.75 23.99 -11.90
CA ARG A 81 -34.30 22.97 -12.88
C ARG A 81 -34.12 23.56 -14.28
N GLN A 82 -33.10 23.10 -14.98
CA GLN A 82 -32.96 23.28 -16.43
C GLN A 82 -33.23 21.94 -17.12
N VAL A 83 -34.12 21.88 -18.10
CA VAL A 83 -34.46 20.62 -18.77
C VAL A 83 -33.49 20.38 -19.92
N LEU A 84 -32.75 19.28 -19.85
CA LEU A 84 -31.90 18.78 -20.92
C LEU A 84 -32.72 17.84 -21.80
N VAL A 85 -32.64 18.05 -23.12
CA VAL A 85 -33.43 17.31 -24.11
C VAL A 85 -32.48 16.48 -24.97
N ASN A 86 -32.69 15.16 -24.97
CA ASN A 86 -31.88 14.24 -25.76
C ASN A 86 -31.94 14.60 -27.26
N GLY A 87 -30.80 14.66 -27.93
CA GLY A 87 -30.69 15.08 -29.33
C GLY A 87 -30.74 16.60 -29.57
N ASN A 88 -30.95 17.43 -28.55
CA ASN A 88 -30.98 18.89 -28.68
C ASN A 88 -29.76 19.53 -27.98
N ALA A 89 -28.71 19.81 -28.75
CA ALA A 89 -27.47 20.39 -28.24
C ALA A 89 -27.67 21.79 -27.60
N ASN A 90 -28.66 22.56 -28.07
CA ASN A 90 -28.94 23.90 -27.53
C ASN A 90 -29.50 23.83 -26.10
N SER A 91 -30.24 22.77 -25.76
CA SER A 91 -30.70 22.55 -24.37
C SER A 91 -29.54 22.38 -23.39
N ILE A 92 -28.40 21.84 -23.86
CA ILE A 92 -27.18 21.68 -23.04
C ILE A 92 -26.38 22.98 -23.03
N ARG A 93 -26.15 23.61 -24.19
CA ARG A 93 -25.36 24.85 -24.34
C ARG A 93 -25.95 26.03 -23.56
N ASN A 94 -27.27 26.11 -23.48
CA ASN A 94 -27.99 27.16 -22.74
C ASN A 94 -28.20 26.80 -21.26
N SER A 95 -27.62 25.69 -20.79
CA SER A 95 -27.71 25.25 -19.40
C SER A 95 -26.42 25.55 -18.62
N ASN A 96 -26.48 25.29 -17.31
CA ASN A 96 -25.33 25.39 -16.43
C ASN A 96 -24.43 24.14 -16.46
N TYR A 97 -24.70 23.17 -17.35
CA TYR A 97 -23.91 21.94 -17.44
C TYR A 97 -22.45 22.24 -17.75
N ARG A 98 -21.54 21.52 -17.09
CA ARG A 98 -20.10 21.62 -17.32
C ARG A 98 -19.50 20.22 -17.43
N GLY A 99 -19.03 19.84 -18.61
CA GLY A 99 -18.54 18.48 -18.89
C GLY A 99 -17.27 18.05 -18.14
N ASN A 100 -16.50 19.01 -17.62
CA ASN A 100 -15.33 18.73 -16.80
C ASN A 100 -15.66 18.48 -15.31
N ARG A 101 -16.93 18.56 -14.92
CA ARG A 101 -17.37 18.32 -13.54
C ARG A 101 -17.93 16.90 -13.37
N PRO A 102 -17.82 16.32 -12.15
CA PRO A 102 -18.52 15.10 -11.81
C PRO A 102 -20.02 15.20 -12.09
N THR A 103 -20.66 14.08 -12.41
CA THR A 103 -22.09 14.02 -12.68
C THR A 103 -22.75 12.97 -11.81
N ALA A 104 -23.78 13.37 -11.06
CA ALA A 104 -24.66 12.45 -10.34
C ALA A 104 -26.03 12.40 -11.03
N VAL A 105 -26.60 11.21 -11.22
CA VAL A 105 -27.95 11.03 -11.75
C VAL A 105 -28.82 10.38 -10.69
N ILE A 106 -30.00 10.95 -10.42
CA ILE A 106 -30.95 10.49 -9.40
C ILE A 106 -32.23 10.00 -10.09
N ALA A 107 -32.70 8.79 -9.78
CA ALA A 107 -34.02 8.30 -10.21
C ALA A 107 -34.90 7.90 -9.04
N HIS A 108 -36.19 8.25 -9.18
CA HIS A 108 -37.24 7.85 -8.25
C HIS A 108 -37.83 6.47 -8.55
N GLY A 109 -38.64 5.96 -7.63
CA GLY A 109 -39.32 4.67 -7.73
C GLY A 109 -40.71 4.74 -8.38
N TRP A 110 -41.48 3.67 -8.15
CA TRP A 110 -42.88 3.55 -8.56
C TRP A 110 -43.75 4.65 -7.92
N ASN A 111 -44.73 5.14 -8.67
CA ASN A 111 -45.71 6.15 -8.25
C ASN A 111 -45.08 7.38 -7.56
N SER A 112 -43.92 7.82 -8.06
CA SER A 112 -43.16 8.98 -7.58
C SER A 112 -42.71 9.84 -8.77
N GLY A 113 -42.11 10.99 -8.51
CA GLY A 113 -41.59 11.89 -9.54
C GLY A 113 -40.39 12.71 -9.05
N GLY A 114 -39.77 13.45 -9.95
CA GLY A 114 -38.63 14.32 -9.65
C GLY A 114 -38.95 15.46 -8.67
N THR A 115 -40.24 15.71 -8.39
CA THR A 115 -40.73 16.70 -7.41
C THR A 115 -41.03 16.10 -6.04
N SER A 116 -40.98 14.77 -5.87
CA SER A 116 -41.17 14.14 -4.56
C SER A 116 -40.14 14.66 -3.55
N SER A 117 -40.56 14.88 -2.32
CA SER A 117 -39.84 15.71 -1.33
C SER A 117 -38.38 15.32 -1.07
N TRP A 118 -38.03 14.03 -1.19
CA TRP A 118 -36.67 13.54 -0.98
C TRP A 118 -35.72 13.87 -2.15
N VAL A 119 -36.23 14.04 -3.38
CA VAL A 119 -35.39 14.27 -4.57
C VAL A 119 -34.69 15.63 -4.48
N PRO A 120 -35.37 16.77 -4.22
CA PRO A 120 -34.69 18.04 -3.98
C PRO A 120 -33.70 17.99 -2.81
N GLN A 121 -34.01 17.26 -1.74
CA GLN A 121 -33.09 17.10 -0.60
C GLN A 121 -31.81 16.36 -1.00
N MET A 122 -31.93 15.33 -1.86
CA MET A 122 -30.80 14.60 -2.40
C MET A 122 -29.94 15.48 -3.32
N VAL A 123 -30.59 16.26 -4.21
CA VAL A 123 -29.92 17.25 -5.06
C VAL A 123 -29.11 18.23 -4.20
N THR A 124 -29.72 18.80 -3.15
CA THR A 124 -29.03 19.69 -2.22
C THR A 124 -27.81 19.01 -1.58
N SER A 125 -27.95 17.75 -1.15
CA SER A 125 -26.86 16.99 -0.51
C SER A 125 -25.63 16.87 -1.40
N PHE A 126 -25.82 16.55 -2.69
CA PHE A 126 -24.73 16.49 -3.66
C PHE A 126 -24.11 17.87 -3.93
N LEU A 127 -24.93 18.91 -4.12
CA LEU A 127 -24.44 20.26 -4.44
C LEU A 127 -23.75 20.98 -3.27
N ASP A 128 -24.12 20.63 -2.03
CA ASP A 128 -23.40 21.04 -0.83
C ASP A 128 -22.02 20.40 -0.78
N ARG A 129 -21.94 19.11 -1.11
CA ARG A 129 -20.71 18.33 -0.99
C ARG A 129 -19.65 18.65 -2.04
N ALA A 130 -20.04 18.94 -3.28
CA ALA A 130 -19.13 19.20 -4.38
C ALA A 130 -19.71 20.16 -5.44
N ASP A 131 -18.83 20.76 -6.23
CA ASP A 131 -19.24 21.51 -7.42
C ASP A 131 -19.42 20.55 -8.60
N MET A 132 -20.65 20.14 -8.87
CA MET A 132 -20.96 19.04 -9.80
C MET A 132 -22.24 19.29 -10.60
N ASN A 133 -22.47 18.46 -11.62
CA ASN A 133 -23.75 18.36 -12.30
C ASN A 133 -24.62 17.34 -11.55
N VAL A 134 -25.84 17.71 -11.18
CA VAL A 134 -26.83 16.76 -10.65
C VAL A 134 -28.00 16.71 -11.60
N ILE A 135 -28.28 15.53 -12.14
CA ILE A 135 -29.37 15.29 -13.10
C ILE A 135 -30.43 14.43 -12.43
N VAL A 136 -31.65 14.93 -12.34
CA VAL A 136 -32.79 14.10 -11.94
C VAL A 136 -33.40 13.49 -13.19
N LEU A 137 -33.49 12.17 -13.23
CA LEU A 137 -34.31 11.44 -14.19
C LEU A 137 -35.75 11.40 -13.66
N ASP A 138 -36.61 12.23 -14.23
CA ASP A 138 -38.04 12.15 -14.01
C ASP A 138 -38.65 11.24 -15.09
N TRP A 139 -39.09 10.05 -14.64
CA TRP A 139 -39.76 9.04 -15.47
C TRP A 139 -41.20 8.79 -14.96
N SER A 140 -41.75 9.77 -14.24
CA SER A 140 -43.10 9.79 -13.67
C SER A 140 -44.21 9.51 -14.69
N SER A 141 -43.98 9.82 -15.97
CA SER A 141 -44.90 9.49 -17.07
C SER A 141 -45.22 8.00 -17.11
N THR A 142 -44.23 7.16 -16.81
CA THR A 142 -44.37 5.70 -16.84
C THR A 142 -44.49 5.11 -15.44
N ALA A 143 -43.82 5.70 -14.44
CA ALA A 143 -43.85 5.21 -13.06
C ALA A 143 -45.22 5.35 -12.37
N SER A 144 -46.12 6.21 -12.89
CA SER A 144 -47.47 6.44 -12.35
C SER A 144 -48.51 5.40 -12.80
N GLY A 145 -48.13 4.46 -13.67
CA GLY A 145 -49.00 3.35 -14.07
C GLY A 145 -49.08 2.25 -13.01
N LEU A 146 -49.78 1.16 -13.34
CA LEU A 146 -49.76 -0.07 -12.54
C LEU A 146 -48.32 -0.52 -12.25
N TYR A 147 -48.11 -1.18 -11.11
CA TYR A 147 -46.78 -1.65 -10.72
C TYR A 147 -46.19 -2.58 -11.79
N THR A 148 -46.96 -3.55 -12.27
CA THR A 148 -46.55 -4.51 -13.31
C THR A 148 -46.20 -3.82 -14.64
N THR A 149 -46.94 -2.77 -15.02
CA THR A 149 -46.61 -1.90 -16.16
C THR A 149 -45.27 -1.19 -15.93
N SER A 150 -45.04 -0.63 -14.75
CA SER A 150 -43.80 0.07 -14.41
C SER A 150 -42.59 -0.86 -14.38
N VAL A 151 -42.75 -2.07 -13.83
CA VAL A 151 -41.71 -3.13 -13.84
C VAL A 151 -41.27 -3.44 -15.27
N ARG A 152 -42.22 -3.64 -16.19
CA ARG A 152 -41.92 -3.92 -17.60
C ARG A 152 -41.26 -2.74 -18.33
N ALA A 153 -41.48 -1.51 -17.89
CA ALA A 153 -40.87 -0.33 -18.48
C ALA A 153 -39.41 -0.10 -18.08
N VAL A 154 -38.98 -0.59 -16.92
CA VAL A 154 -37.66 -0.29 -16.34
C VAL A 154 -36.49 -0.50 -17.32
N PRO A 155 -36.38 -1.64 -18.04
CA PRO A 155 -35.29 -1.83 -19.01
C PRO A 155 -35.28 -0.77 -20.11
N ASP A 156 -36.45 -0.38 -20.59
CA ASP A 156 -36.58 0.64 -21.63
C ASP A 156 -36.17 2.03 -21.13
N VAL A 157 -36.67 2.44 -19.96
CA VAL A 157 -36.32 3.70 -19.30
C VAL A 157 -34.80 3.78 -19.07
N GLY A 158 -34.17 2.70 -18.60
CA GLY A 158 -32.72 2.63 -18.39
C GLY A 158 -31.91 2.77 -19.68
N ARG A 159 -32.31 2.08 -20.77
CA ARG A 159 -31.66 2.21 -22.08
C ARG A 159 -31.77 3.64 -22.61
N HIS A 160 -32.90 4.30 -22.42
CA HIS A 160 -33.07 5.71 -22.82
C HIS A 160 -32.20 6.66 -22.00
N LEU A 161 -32.03 6.43 -20.69
CA LEU A 161 -31.06 7.18 -19.88
C LEU A 161 -29.63 6.99 -20.39
N ALA A 162 -29.21 5.75 -20.69
CA ALA A 162 -27.88 5.48 -21.24
C ALA A 162 -27.63 6.21 -22.57
N ASN A 163 -28.64 6.20 -23.45
CA ASN A 163 -28.61 6.93 -24.72
C ASN A 163 -28.48 8.44 -24.52
N PHE A 164 -29.23 9.01 -23.57
CA PHE A 164 -29.13 10.42 -23.22
C PHE A 164 -27.75 10.78 -22.66
N LEU A 165 -27.19 9.99 -21.74
CA LEU A 165 -25.87 10.25 -21.16
C LEU A 165 -24.76 10.18 -22.21
N ARG A 166 -24.85 9.22 -23.15
CA ARG A 166 -23.97 9.15 -24.32
C ARG A 166 -24.06 10.43 -25.16
N PHE A 167 -25.26 10.89 -25.48
CA PHE A 167 -25.47 12.13 -26.22
C PHE A 167 -24.89 13.35 -25.48
N LEU A 168 -25.17 13.47 -24.18
CA LEU A 168 -24.70 14.56 -23.32
C LEU A 168 -23.17 14.63 -23.30
N PHE A 169 -22.50 13.51 -23.03
CA PHE A 169 -21.04 13.45 -22.92
C PHE A 169 -20.35 13.69 -24.26
N ASN A 170 -20.89 13.16 -25.36
CA ASN A 170 -20.36 13.42 -26.70
C ASN A 170 -20.53 14.89 -27.13
N THR A 171 -21.57 15.57 -26.64
CA THR A 171 -21.91 16.94 -27.08
C THR A 171 -21.19 18.02 -26.28
N ALA A 172 -21.06 17.84 -24.97
CA ALA A 172 -20.61 18.89 -24.05
C ALA A 172 -19.49 18.46 -23.10
N GLY A 173 -18.91 17.27 -23.34
CA GLY A 173 -17.93 16.66 -22.46
C GLY A 173 -18.57 15.97 -21.25
N GLY A 174 -17.82 15.04 -20.67
CA GLY A 174 -18.25 14.21 -19.56
C GLY A 174 -17.34 13.00 -19.47
N ASN A 175 -17.37 12.29 -18.34
CA ASN A 175 -16.55 11.12 -18.15
C ASN A 175 -17.34 10.04 -17.39
N TRP A 176 -17.42 8.84 -17.97
CA TRP A 176 -18.04 7.66 -17.34
C TRP A 176 -17.35 7.29 -16.02
N ASN A 177 -16.05 7.58 -15.90
CA ASN A 177 -15.28 7.44 -14.66
C ASN A 177 -15.63 8.50 -13.59
N ASN A 178 -16.42 9.52 -13.94
CA ASN A 178 -16.91 10.56 -13.03
C ASN A 178 -18.45 10.58 -12.92
N LEU A 179 -19.10 9.46 -13.22
CA LEU A 179 -20.56 9.30 -13.23
C LEU A 179 -21.04 8.43 -12.06
N HIS A 180 -21.90 9.00 -11.20
CA HIS A 180 -22.60 8.28 -10.12
C HIS A 180 -24.09 8.17 -10.42
N LEU A 181 -24.57 6.95 -10.61
CA LEU A 181 -25.98 6.64 -10.79
C LEU A 181 -26.61 6.25 -9.45
N VAL A 182 -27.69 6.90 -9.04
CA VAL A 182 -28.38 6.66 -7.76
C VAL A 182 -29.87 6.45 -8.01
N GLY A 183 -30.41 5.33 -7.54
CA GLY A 183 -31.81 5.00 -7.74
C GLY A 183 -32.47 4.44 -6.50
N HIS A 184 -33.70 4.87 -6.21
CA HIS A 184 -34.51 4.32 -5.11
C HIS A 184 -35.60 3.39 -5.65
N SER A 185 -35.85 2.27 -4.95
CA SER A 185 -36.90 1.30 -5.33
C SER A 185 -36.74 0.85 -6.79
N LEU A 186 -37.78 0.92 -7.64
CA LEU A 186 -37.66 0.65 -9.09
C LEU A 186 -36.59 1.49 -9.80
N GLY A 187 -36.32 2.70 -9.31
CA GLY A 187 -35.26 3.56 -9.83
C GLY A 187 -33.86 2.95 -9.70
N ALA A 188 -33.62 2.09 -8.71
CA ALA A 188 -32.36 1.36 -8.58
C ALA A 188 -32.13 0.42 -9.77
N HIS A 189 -33.19 -0.23 -10.23
CA HIS A 189 -33.16 -1.10 -11.41
C HIS A 189 -33.06 -0.29 -12.71
N VAL A 190 -33.68 0.89 -12.78
CA VAL A 190 -33.48 1.83 -13.90
C VAL A 190 -32.00 2.19 -14.03
N MET A 191 -31.34 2.54 -12.92
CA MET A 191 -29.90 2.84 -12.89
C MET A 191 -29.05 1.63 -13.26
N GLY A 192 -29.43 0.43 -12.81
CA GLY A 192 -28.80 -0.84 -13.19
C GLY A 192 -28.82 -1.08 -14.70
N ASN A 193 -29.99 -0.92 -15.33
CA ASN A 193 -30.16 -1.08 -16.77
C ASN A 193 -29.45 0.02 -17.56
N ALA A 194 -29.47 1.27 -17.08
CA ALA A 194 -28.75 2.36 -17.71
C ALA A 194 -27.23 2.12 -17.71
N GLY A 195 -26.68 1.65 -16.59
CA GLY A 195 -25.25 1.35 -16.49
C GLY A 195 -24.80 0.21 -17.40
N ARG A 196 -25.62 -0.84 -17.56
CA ARG A 196 -25.34 -1.95 -18.49
C ARG A 196 -25.53 -1.58 -19.97
N ALA A 197 -26.44 -0.66 -20.27
CA ALA A 197 -26.68 -0.19 -21.64
C ALA A 197 -25.72 0.94 -22.08
N ALA A 198 -24.91 1.48 -21.16
CA ALA A 198 -23.96 2.53 -21.46
C ALA A 198 -22.80 2.03 -22.35
N PRO A 199 -22.28 2.89 -23.25
CA PRO A 199 -21.13 2.54 -24.09
C PRO A 199 -19.81 2.37 -23.31
N SER A 200 -19.77 2.82 -22.06
CA SER A 200 -18.66 2.61 -21.11
C SER A 200 -19.23 2.50 -19.70
N ARG A 201 -18.58 1.73 -18.83
CA ARG A 201 -19.08 1.44 -17.48
C ARG A 201 -19.05 2.71 -16.63
N PRO A 202 -20.19 3.15 -16.06
CA PRO A 202 -20.18 4.18 -15.03
C PRO A 202 -19.28 3.74 -13.86
N VAL A 203 -18.58 4.68 -13.24
CA VAL A 203 -17.72 4.35 -12.10
C VAL A 203 -18.52 3.81 -10.91
N ARG A 204 -19.74 4.32 -10.70
CA ARG A 204 -20.52 4.00 -9.51
C ARG A 204 -22.03 3.94 -9.74
N VAL A 205 -22.67 2.91 -9.20
CA VAL A 205 -24.13 2.82 -9.02
C VAL A 205 -24.44 2.57 -7.54
N THR A 206 -25.41 3.31 -6.99
CA THR A 206 -25.93 3.08 -5.62
C THR A 206 -27.44 2.83 -5.69
N GLY A 207 -27.87 1.65 -5.25
CA GLY A 207 -29.27 1.29 -5.06
C GLY A 207 -29.76 1.61 -3.65
N LEU A 208 -30.84 2.37 -3.54
CA LEU A 208 -31.48 2.74 -2.28
C LEU A 208 -32.73 1.86 -2.11
N ASP A 209 -32.63 0.85 -1.27
CA ASP A 209 -33.63 -0.21 -1.06
C ASP A 209 -34.25 -0.70 -2.37
N PRO A 210 -33.46 -1.36 -3.25
CA PRO A 210 -33.93 -1.81 -4.57
C PRO A 210 -35.19 -2.67 -4.45
N ALA A 211 -36.20 -2.43 -5.29
CA ALA A 211 -37.51 -3.05 -5.16
C ALA A 211 -37.45 -4.58 -5.19
N GLY A 212 -38.12 -5.26 -4.26
CA GLY A 212 -38.22 -6.72 -4.16
C GLY A 212 -39.23 -7.33 -5.15
N PRO A 213 -40.52 -6.94 -5.08
CA PRO A 213 -41.60 -7.59 -5.80
C PRO A 213 -41.36 -7.68 -7.31
N GLN A 214 -41.31 -8.91 -7.85
CA GLN A 214 -40.99 -9.24 -9.27
C GLN A 214 -39.52 -9.03 -9.71
N TRP A 215 -38.62 -8.70 -8.78
CA TRP A 215 -37.20 -8.43 -9.08
C TRP A 215 -36.23 -9.42 -8.43
N GLY A 216 -36.68 -10.23 -7.46
CA GLY A 216 -35.92 -11.37 -6.98
C GLY A 216 -35.56 -12.33 -8.13
N GLY A 217 -34.26 -12.50 -8.41
CA GLY A 217 -33.78 -13.34 -9.51
C GLY A 217 -34.02 -12.79 -10.93
N ASN A 218 -34.57 -11.58 -11.07
CA ASN A 218 -34.82 -10.97 -12.38
C ASN A 218 -33.49 -10.54 -13.03
N SER A 219 -33.24 -10.95 -14.27
CA SER A 219 -31.98 -10.63 -14.99
C SER A 219 -31.78 -9.14 -15.25
N ASN A 220 -32.86 -8.36 -15.28
CA ASN A 220 -32.82 -6.91 -15.41
C ASN A 220 -32.60 -6.19 -14.07
N ALA A 221 -32.57 -6.90 -12.94
CA ALA A 221 -32.37 -6.27 -11.64
C ALA A 221 -31.03 -5.52 -11.55
N LEU A 222 -30.90 -4.70 -10.50
CA LEU A 222 -29.62 -4.07 -10.19
C LEU A 222 -28.65 -5.20 -9.84
N ASN A 223 -27.46 -5.18 -10.43
CA ASN A 223 -26.44 -6.17 -10.14
C ASN A 223 -25.02 -5.61 -10.29
N ARG A 224 -24.02 -6.39 -9.90
CA ARG A 224 -22.59 -6.04 -9.95
C ARG A 224 -22.10 -5.57 -11.34
N ASN A 225 -22.73 -6.02 -12.42
CA ASN A 225 -22.32 -5.62 -13.78
C ASN A 225 -22.79 -4.22 -14.18
N SER A 226 -23.54 -3.54 -13.31
CA SER A 226 -24.15 -2.24 -13.63
C SER A 226 -23.17 -1.07 -13.61
N ALA A 227 -22.03 -1.18 -12.93
CA ALA A 227 -20.98 -0.16 -12.86
C ALA A 227 -19.66 -0.79 -12.41
N THR A 228 -18.56 -0.03 -12.44
CA THR A 228 -17.27 -0.45 -11.87
C THR A 228 -17.40 -0.76 -10.38
N TYR A 229 -18.17 0.03 -9.65
CA TYR A 229 -18.60 -0.27 -8.29
C TYR A 229 -20.12 -0.13 -8.16
N VAL A 230 -20.74 -1.07 -7.47
CA VAL A 230 -22.19 -1.12 -7.25
C VAL A 230 -22.40 -1.39 -5.77
N GLU A 231 -23.21 -0.58 -5.11
CA GLU A 231 -23.62 -0.83 -3.74
C GLU A 231 -25.15 -0.76 -3.59
N SER A 232 -25.67 -1.45 -2.60
CA SER A 232 -27.08 -1.36 -2.20
C SER A 232 -27.19 -1.02 -0.72
N ILE A 233 -28.18 -0.19 -0.35
CA ILE A 233 -28.54 0.08 1.05
C ILE A 233 -29.93 -0.50 1.27
N HIS A 234 -29.99 -1.62 1.99
CA HIS A 234 -31.22 -2.37 2.26
C HIS A 234 -31.81 -1.95 3.59
N THR A 235 -33.05 -1.46 3.59
CA THR A 235 -33.74 -0.97 4.78
C THR A 235 -35.12 -1.60 4.99
N ASP A 236 -35.72 -2.19 3.95
CA ASP A 236 -36.96 -2.98 4.01
C ASP A 236 -36.84 -4.31 3.25
N GLY A 237 -35.69 -4.97 3.36
CA GLY A 237 -35.41 -6.19 2.62
C GLY A 237 -36.32 -7.36 3.03
N GLY A 238 -36.88 -8.05 2.02
CA GLY A 238 -37.81 -9.17 2.20
C GLY A 238 -39.27 -8.75 2.24
N ALA A 239 -39.57 -7.45 2.10
CA ALA A 239 -40.91 -6.92 1.88
C ALA A 239 -40.92 -6.03 0.63
N LEU A 240 -40.72 -4.71 0.76
CA LEU A 240 -40.67 -3.82 -0.41
C LEU A 240 -39.31 -3.82 -1.10
N GLY A 241 -38.23 -4.13 -0.39
CA GLY A 241 -36.87 -4.23 -0.92
C GLY A 241 -36.38 -5.67 -1.12
N ILE A 242 -35.43 -5.88 -2.02
CA ILE A 242 -34.65 -7.13 -2.12
C ILE A 242 -33.81 -7.27 -0.85
N PHE A 243 -33.78 -8.47 -0.24
CA PHE A 243 -32.87 -8.73 0.88
C PHE A 243 -31.53 -9.35 0.44
N ASP A 244 -31.55 -10.12 -0.66
CA ASP A 244 -30.38 -10.82 -1.16
C ASP A 244 -29.27 -9.84 -1.59
N PRO A 245 -27.99 -10.25 -1.46
CA PRO A 245 -26.87 -9.41 -1.83
C PRO A 245 -26.74 -9.37 -3.35
N ILE A 246 -27.09 -8.24 -3.94
CA ILE A 246 -27.11 -8.05 -5.40
C ILE A 246 -25.96 -7.16 -5.90
N SER A 247 -25.20 -6.56 -4.99
CA SER A 247 -24.20 -5.54 -5.28
C SER A 247 -22.78 -5.99 -4.94
N HIS A 248 -21.76 -5.17 -5.24
CA HIS A 248 -20.39 -5.42 -4.80
C HIS A 248 -20.25 -5.23 -3.28
N ALA A 249 -21.05 -4.33 -2.72
CA ALA A 249 -21.26 -4.19 -1.28
C ALA A 249 -22.75 -3.96 -1.00
N ASP A 250 -23.29 -4.72 -0.06
CA ASP A 250 -24.68 -4.60 0.37
C ASP A 250 -24.68 -4.19 1.85
N PHE A 251 -25.23 -3.02 2.14
CA PHE A 251 -25.33 -2.47 3.49
C PHE A 251 -26.70 -2.78 4.05
N TYR A 252 -26.73 -3.30 5.28
CA TYR A 252 -27.95 -3.68 5.99
C TYR A 252 -28.09 -2.88 7.30
N PRO A 253 -28.33 -1.56 7.26
CA PRO A 253 -28.58 -0.76 8.46
C PRO A 253 -29.62 -1.41 9.37
N ASN A 254 -29.27 -1.61 10.64
CA ASN A 254 -30.17 -2.18 11.65
C ASN A 254 -30.77 -3.54 11.25
N GLY A 255 -29.99 -4.38 10.54
CA GLY A 255 -30.43 -5.69 10.06
C GLY A 255 -31.05 -5.66 8.66
N GLY A 256 -31.20 -4.48 8.07
CA GLY A 256 -31.66 -4.24 6.70
C GLY A 256 -33.10 -4.68 6.42
N ARG A 257 -33.92 -4.77 7.45
CA ARG A 257 -35.35 -5.11 7.37
C ARG A 257 -36.19 -4.11 8.16
N ASN A 258 -37.50 -4.19 7.99
CA ASN A 258 -38.45 -3.56 8.88
C ASN A 258 -38.33 -4.10 10.32
N ARG A 259 -38.33 -3.28 11.37
CA ARG A 259 -38.50 -1.80 11.38
C ARG A 259 -37.16 -1.08 11.53
N GLN A 260 -36.91 -0.10 10.68
CA GLN A 260 -35.80 0.83 10.86
C GLN A 260 -36.06 1.79 12.04
N PRO A 261 -35.01 2.30 12.73
CA PRO A 261 -35.15 3.28 13.80
C PRO A 261 -35.97 4.51 13.36
N GLY A 262 -36.99 4.86 14.15
CA GLY A 262 -37.92 5.95 13.85
C GLY A 262 -38.98 5.63 12.80
N CYS A 263 -39.16 4.36 12.41
CA CYS A 263 -40.22 3.91 11.51
C CYS A 263 -41.25 3.00 12.19
N SER A 264 -42.52 3.17 11.83
CA SER A 264 -43.65 2.39 12.35
C SER A 264 -44.18 1.34 11.38
N ASN A 265 -43.73 1.34 10.11
CA ASN A 265 -44.19 0.46 9.04
C ASN A 265 -43.13 0.27 7.94
N ASN A 266 -43.38 -0.66 7.03
CA ASN A 266 -42.54 -0.97 5.87
C ASN A 266 -42.35 0.23 4.94
N PHE A 267 -43.38 1.07 4.75
CA PHE A 267 -43.28 2.26 3.90
C PHE A 267 -42.19 3.23 4.37
N CYS A 268 -42.17 3.54 5.66
CA CYS A 268 -41.13 4.37 6.26
C CYS A 268 -39.75 3.68 6.19
N SER A 269 -39.69 2.37 6.47
CA SER A 269 -38.45 1.60 6.38
C SER A 269 -37.90 1.60 4.95
N HIS A 270 -38.74 1.49 3.93
CA HIS A 270 -38.38 1.52 2.51
C HIS A 270 -37.83 2.88 2.07
N SER A 271 -38.45 3.97 2.53
CA SER A 271 -37.96 5.33 2.27
C SER A 271 -36.72 5.70 3.11
N ARG A 272 -36.38 4.94 4.17
CA ARG A 272 -35.27 5.26 5.06
C ARG A 272 -33.91 5.27 4.35
N ALA A 273 -33.72 4.42 3.33
CA ALA A 273 -32.50 4.40 2.53
C ALA A 273 -32.19 5.77 1.89
N GLN A 274 -33.21 6.55 1.52
CA GLN A 274 -33.06 7.90 0.95
C GLN A 274 -32.40 8.84 1.95
N ALA A 275 -32.92 8.87 3.19
CA ALA A 275 -32.41 9.73 4.25
C ALA A 275 -31.01 9.30 4.72
N LEU A 276 -30.76 7.99 4.85
CA LEU A 276 -29.45 7.46 5.19
C LEU A 276 -28.40 7.84 4.14
N PHE A 277 -28.70 7.60 2.86
CA PHE A 277 -27.78 7.96 1.78
C PHE A 277 -27.51 9.46 1.70
N SER A 278 -28.57 10.29 1.76
CA SER A 278 -28.46 11.76 1.84
C SER A 278 -27.53 12.22 2.98
N SER A 279 -27.67 11.62 4.17
CA SER A 279 -26.79 11.90 5.31
C SER A 279 -25.34 11.50 5.04
N THR A 280 -25.10 10.35 4.41
CA THR A 280 -23.73 9.89 4.07
C THR A 280 -23.08 10.72 2.98
N VAL A 281 -23.85 11.27 2.03
CA VAL A 281 -23.34 12.22 1.02
C VAL A 281 -22.86 13.51 1.69
N ARG A 282 -23.62 14.04 2.66
CA ARG A 282 -23.25 15.27 3.37
C ARG A 282 -22.09 15.07 4.34
N ASN A 283 -22.13 14.01 5.14
CA ASN A 283 -21.31 13.90 6.35
C ASN A 283 -20.31 12.73 6.34
N ASP A 284 -20.44 11.77 5.42
CA ASP A 284 -19.50 10.66 5.20
C ASP A 284 -19.03 9.89 6.46
N HIS A 285 -19.94 9.69 7.42
CA HIS A 285 -19.63 9.20 8.78
C HIS A 285 -20.22 7.83 9.12
N LEU A 286 -21.14 7.29 8.33
CA LEU A 286 -21.75 5.99 8.61
C LEU A 286 -20.84 4.88 8.11
N ASN A 287 -20.34 4.06 9.03
CA ASN A 287 -19.45 2.93 8.75
C ASN A 287 -20.19 1.61 8.94
N GLY A 288 -20.15 0.74 7.92
CA GLY A 288 -20.57 -0.65 8.03
C GLY A 288 -19.39 -1.55 8.42
N ARG A 289 -19.67 -2.63 9.16
CA ARG A 289 -18.73 -3.72 9.43
C ARG A 289 -19.02 -4.87 8.48
N ARG A 290 -17.98 -5.47 7.89
CA ARG A 290 -18.13 -6.65 7.02
C ARG A 290 -18.74 -7.80 7.80
N CYS A 291 -19.82 -8.37 7.26
CA CYS A 291 -20.48 -9.58 7.77
C CYS A 291 -19.94 -10.81 7.04
N ALA A 292 -19.84 -11.95 7.72
CA ALA A 292 -19.46 -13.22 7.08
C ALA A 292 -20.59 -13.77 6.17
N ASN A 293 -21.84 -13.48 6.52
CA ASN A 293 -23.03 -13.90 5.79
C ASN A 293 -24.23 -12.99 6.13
N LEU A 294 -25.37 -13.20 5.45
CA LEU A 294 -26.61 -12.43 5.65
C LEU A 294 -27.22 -12.61 7.05
N ASP A 295 -27.02 -13.77 7.70
CA ASP A 295 -27.56 -13.99 9.04
C ASP A 295 -26.88 -13.09 10.08
N GLN A 296 -25.56 -12.88 9.96
CA GLN A 296 -24.86 -11.90 10.78
C GLN A 296 -25.35 -10.48 10.49
N ALA A 297 -25.57 -10.14 9.21
CA ALA A 297 -26.12 -8.84 8.82
C ALA A 297 -27.49 -8.62 9.49
N ARG A 298 -28.40 -9.60 9.35
CA ARG A 298 -29.75 -9.59 9.93
C ARG A 298 -29.73 -9.44 11.46
N LYS A 299 -28.80 -10.10 12.14
CA LYS A 299 -28.67 -10.10 13.61
C LYS A 299 -27.85 -8.93 14.15
N ASN A 300 -27.31 -8.04 13.30
CA ASN A 300 -26.38 -6.97 13.67
C ASN A 300 -25.11 -7.47 14.36
N GLN A 301 -24.56 -8.60 13.91
CA GLN A 301 -23.41 -9.29 14.53
C GLN A 301 -22.12 -9.20 13.71
N CYS A 302 -22.00 -8.19 12.84
CA CYS A 302 -20.88 -8.07 11.91
C CYS A 302 -19.64 -7.49 12.60
N THR A 303 -18.52 -8.19 12.53
CA THR A 303 -17.27 -7.83 13.24
C THR A 303 -16.08 -7.58 12.31
N GLY A 304 -16.23 -7.77 11.00
CA GLY A 304 -15.14 -7.64 10.01
C GLY A 304 -14.72 -6.19 9.72
N SER A 305 -13.98 -5.98 8.62
CA SER A 305 -13.42 -4.68 8.25
C SER A 305 -14.47 -3.58 8.05
N ASN A 306 -14.05 -2.33 8.24
CA ASN A 306 -14.90 -1.15 8.06
C ASN A 306 -15.01 -0.79 6.57
N LEU A 307 -16.22 -0.47 6.12
CA LEU A 307 -16.46 0.21 4.85
C LEU A 307 -17.50 1.30 5.06
N LYS A 308 -17.21 2.53 4.63
CA LYS A 308 -18.19 3.63 4.69
C LYS A 308 -19.42 3.27 3.87
N MET A 309 -20.62 3.44 4.41
CA MET A 309 -21.87 3.24 3.68
C MET A 309 -22.18 4.47 2.83
N GLY A 310 -22.68 4.26 1.61
CA GLY A 310 -23.11 5.38 0.77
C GLY A 310 -21.95 6.32 0.44
N ASN A 311 -22.23 7.63 0.43
CA ASN A 311 -21.36 8.78 0.10
C ASN A 311 -21.19 9.12 -1.41
N SER A 312 -20.53 10.24 -1.69
CA SER A 312 -20.29 10.76 -3.04
C SER A 312 -18.87 10.46 -3.59
N ASP A 313 -18.13 9.55 -2.96
CA ASP A 313 -16.76 9.22 -3.35
C ASP A 313 -16.72 8.32 -4.60
N LEU A 314 -16.37 8.90 -5.75
CA LEU A 314 -16.27 8.17 -7.01
C LEU A 314 -15.10 7.16 -7.04
N GLY A 315 -14.13 7.29 -6.13
CA GLY A 315 -13.02 6.35 -5.96
C GLY A 315 -13.38 5.11 -5.14
N LYS A 316 -14.57 5.06 -4.54
CA LYS A 316 -15.00 3.93 -3.72
C LYS A 316 -15.06 2.63 -4.53
N ARG A 317 -14.49 1.56 -4.00
CA ARG A 317 -14.54 0.19 -4.54
C ARG A 317 -15.02 -0.75 -3.44
N GLY A 318 -15.66 -1.85 -3.81
CA GLY A 318 -16.15 -2.88 -2.88
C GLY A 318 -15.01 -3.77 -2.39
N SER A 319 -15.34 -4.86 -1.71
CA SER A 319 -14.37 -5.93 -1.44
C SER A 319 -13.81 -6.50 -2.76
N ASN A 320 -12.51 -6.84 -2.74
CA ASN A 320 -11.61 -7.23 -3.83
C ASN A 320 -12.25 -7.92 -5.07
N PRO A 321 -11.75 -7.61 -6.29
CA PRO A 321 -12.21 -8.26 -7.52
C PRO A 321 -12.12 -9.80 -7.39
N GLN A 322 -13.19 -10.49 -7.77
CA GLN A 322 -13.30 -11.96 -7.67
C GLN A 322 -12.79 -12.69 -8.93
N VAL A 323 -12.42 -11.94 -9.97
CA VAL A 323 -11.91 -12.47 -11.25
C VAL A 323 -10.68 -11.66 -11.63
N SER A 324 -9.63 -12.34 -12.12
CA SER A 324 -8.43 -11.69 -12.63
C SER A 324 -8.75 -10.80 -13.82
N GLU A 325 -8.20 -9.60 -13.84
CA GLU A 325 -8.28 -8.69 -14.98
C GLU A 325 -7.01 -8.77 -15.83
N PRO A 326 -7.10 -8.74 -17.17
CA PRO A 326 -5.92 -8.63 -18.02
C PRO A 326 -5.16 -7.33 -17.72
N LEU A 327 -3.87 -7.46 -17.46
CA LEU A 327 -2.98 -6.33 -17.19
C LEU A 327 -1.81 -6.36 -18.16
N LEU A 328 -1.83 -5.47 -19.14
CA LEU A 328 -0.71 -5.26 -20.05
C LEU A 328 0.28 -4.26 -19.44
N PRO A 329 1.58 -4.35 -19.78
CA PRO A 329 2.59 -3.41 -19.30
C PRO A 329 2.53 -2.06 -20.02
N SER A 330 1.39 -1.38 -19.90
CA SER A 330 1.14 -0.07 -20.49
C SER A 330 0.29 0.79 -19.56
N GLU A 331 0.48 2.10 -19.63
CA GLU A 331 -0.28 3.05 -18.80
C GLU A 331 -1.78 2.94 -19.03
N GLY A 332 -2.19 2.74 -20.29
CA GLY A 332 -3.60 2.58 -20.64
C GLY A 332 -4.24 1.40 -19.93
N SER A 333 -3.52 0.27 -19.83
CA SER A 333 -4.01 -0.92 -19.13
C SER A 333 -4.02 -0.74 -17.62
N ILE A 334 -2.99 -0.12 -17.04
CA ILE A 334 -2.90 0.10 -15.59
C ILE A 334 -3.94 1.14 -15.13
N ALA A 335 -4.16 2.20 -15.90
CA ALA A 335 -5.08 3.28 -15.53
C ALA A 335 -6.56 2.84 -15.48
N VAL A 336 -6.90 1.76 -16.17
CA VAL A 336 -8.27 1.20 -16.19
C VAL A 336 -8.41 -0.09 -15.37
N SER A 337 -7.31 -0.58 -14.78
CA SER A 337 -7.34 -1.74 -13.91
C SER A 337 -7.74 -1.37 -12.47
N SER A 338 -7.93 -2.38 -11.64
CA SER A 338 -8.17 -2.25 -10.20
C SER A 338 -6.90 -2.04 -9.38
N PHE A 339 -5.73 -1.85 -10.02
CA PHE A 339 -4.45 -1.63 -9.36
C PHE A 339 -4.49 -0.43 -8.40
N GLN A 340 -4.09 -0.64 -7.15
CA GLN A 340 -4.06 0.39 -6.12
C GLN A 340 -2.62 0.76 -5.76
N ARG A 341 -2.20 1.97 -6.15
CA ARG A 341 -0.83 2.46 -5.89
C ARG A 341 -0.41 2.53 -4.41
N THR A 342 -1.36 2.49 -3.48
CA THR A 342 -1.10 2.54 -2.03
C THR A 342 -1.03 1.16 -1.39
N LYS A 343 -1.30 0.09 -2.13
CA LYS A 343 -1.28 -1.28 -1.64
C LYS A 343 0.05 -1.94 -1.98
N ARG A 344 0.44 -2.92 -1.17
CA ARG A 344 1.54 -3.82 -1.51
C ARG A 344 1.20 -4.56 -2.79
N THR A 345 2.19 -4.75 -3.66
CA THR A 345 2.04 -5.51 -4.90
C THR A 345 2.87 -6.77 -4.80
N VAL A 346 2.22 -7.92 -4.99
CA VAL A 346 2.87 -9.22 -5.06
C VAL A 346 2.89 -9.66 -6.52
N PHE A 347 4.09 -9.80 -7.07
CA PHE A 347 4.30 -10.45 -8.35
C PHE A 347 4.45 -11.95 -8.14
N THR A 348 3.71 -12.76 -8.90
CA THR A 348 3.89 -14.22 -8.92
C THR A 348 4.38 -14.66 -10.30
N ILE A 349 5.48 -15.42 -10.33
CA ILE A 349 6.13 -15.89 -11.56
C ILE A 349 6.17 -17.42 -11.54
N HIS A 350 5.34 -18.04 -12.38
CA HIS A 350 5.19 -19.50 -12.45
C HIS A 350 6.40 -20.17 -13.11
N ASN A 351 6.51 -21.50 -12.99
CA ASN A 351 7.60 -22.27 -13.61
C ASN A 351 7.35 -22.57 -15.10
N TYR A 352 8.34 -23.14 -15.78
CA TYR A 352 8.18 -23.72 -17.11
C TYR A 352 7.08 -24.79 -17.14
N GLY A 353 6.36 -24.87 -18.26
CA GLY A 353 5.30 -25.86 -18.47
C GLY A 353 3.97 -25.52 -17.80
N GLU A 354 3.92 -24.42 -17.05
CA GLU A 354 2.69 -23.88 -16.47
C GLU A 354 2.26 -22.60 -17.21
N GLY A 355 1.00 -22.20 -17.01
CA GLY A 355 0.52 -20.87 -17.36
C GLY A 355 0.00 -20.14 -16.14
N VAL A 356 -0.53 -18.93 -16.34
CA VAL A 356 -0.99 -18.07 -15.24
C VAL A 356 -2.09 -18.71 -14.36
N GLY A 357 -2.89 -19.61 -14.93
CA GLY A 357 -3.91 -20.39 -14.21
C GLY A 357 -3.40 -21.72 -13.61
N GLY A 358 -2.09 -21.99 -13.65
CA GLY A 358 -1.48 -23.21 -13.13
C GLY A 358 -1.56 -23.34 -11.60
N ASN A 359 -1.16 -24.51 -11.10
CA ASN A 359 -1.31 -24.87 -9.69
C ASN A 359 -0.59 -23.90 -8.75
N PHE A 360 0.63 -23.48 -9.10
CA PHE A 360 1.37 -22.48 -8.33
C PHE A 360 0.51 -21.25 -7.99
N ASN A 361 -0.05 -20.62 -9.01
CA ASN A 361 -0.88 -19.42 -8.84
C ASN A 361 -2.22 -19.75 -8.16
N ALA A 362 -2.83 -20.91 -8.45
CA ALA A 362 -4.06 -21.32 -7.79
C ALA A 362 -3.93 -21.41 -6.26
N PHE A 363 -2.77 -21.82 -5.74
CA PHE A 363 -2.47 -21.87 -4.32
C PHE A 363 -2.04 -20.50 -3.78
N VAL A 364 -1.03 -19.89 -4.39
CA VAL A 364 -0.35 -18.72 -3.84
C VAL A 364 -1.19 -17.45 -3.92
N ILE A 365 -1.91 -17.22 -5.03
CA ILE A 365 -2.79 -16.05 -5.18
C ILE A 365 -3.89 -16.10 -4.13
N ARG A 366 -4.55 -17.26 -3.97
CA ARG A 366 -5.60 -17.44 -2.98
C ARG A 366 -5.08 -17.21 -1.56
N ALA A 367 -3.92 -17.77 -1.23
CA ALA A 367 -3.32 -17.63 0.10
C ALA A 367 -3.03 -16.16 0.44
N HIS A 368 -2.45 -15.40 -0.50
CA HIS A 368 -2.22 -13.96 -0.33
C HIS A 368 -3.53 -13.18 -0.16
N LEU A 369 -4.55 -13.42 -1.01
CA LEU A 369 -5.84 -12.74 -0.90
C LEU A 369 -6.61 -13.10 0.39
N MET A 370 -6.31 -14.25 1.01
CA MET A 370 -6.83 -14.62 2.32
C MET A 370 -6.07 -13.93 3.46
N ALA A 371 -4.74 -13.81 3.35
CA ALA A 371 -3.89 -13.29 4.41
C ALA A 371 -3.82 -11.76 4.45
N GLU A 372 -3.87 -11.08 3.30
CA GLU A 372 -3.60 -9.64 3.19
C GLU A 372 -4.38 -8.94 2.08
N ASP A 373 -4.49 -7.61 2.19
CA ASP A 373 -5.13 -6.74 1.19
C ASP A 373 -4.07 -6.12 0.27
N VAL A 374 -3.83 -6.77 -0.87
CA VAL A 374 -2.71 -6.50 -1.79
C VAL A 374 -3.14 -6.44 -3.25
N ASN A 375 -2.36 -5.78 -4.10
CA ASN A 375 -2.40 -6.02 -5.54
C ASN A 375 -1.69 -7.34 -5.82
N LEU A 376 -2.30 -8.22 -6.61
CA LEU A 376 -1.67 -9.46 -7.07
C LEU A 376 -1.52 -9.42 -8.59
N ILE A 377 -0.28 -9.48 -9.05
CA ILE A 377 0.07 -9.45 -10.47
C ILE A 377 0.71 -10.78 -10.82
N ALA A 378 -0.08 -11.67 -11.41
CA ALA A 378 0.39 -12.96 -11.88
C ALA A 378 0.96 -12.81 -13.29
N VAL A 379 2.25 -13.11 -13.43
CA VAL A 379 2.97 -12.95 -14.70
C VAL A 379 2.72 -14.17 -15.58
N ASP A 380 2.00 -13.98 -16.69
CA ASP A 380 1.83 -15.02 -17.72
C ASP A 380 2.96 -14.94 -18.74
N TRP A 381 3.91 -15.87 -18.66
CA TRP A 381 4.99 -16.00 -19.63
C TRP A 381 4.93 -17.32 -20.39
N SER A 382 3.83 -18.07 -20.26
CA SER A 382 3.63 -19.34 -20.95
C SER A 382 3.83 -19.30 -22.47
N PRO A 383 3.50 -18.20 -23.20
CA PRO A 383 3.80 -18.12 -24.63
C PRO A 383 5.31 -18.13 -24.94
N ALA A 384 6.14 -17.66 -24.02
CA ALA A 384 7.61 -17.66 -24.14
C ALA A 384 8.25 -18.94 -23.59
N ALA A 385 7.45 -19.87 -23.08
CA ALA A 385 7.86 -21.09 -22.37
C ALA A 385 7.50 -22.39 -23.12
N GLY A 386 7.23 -22.34 -24.43
CA GLY A 386 6.73 -23.51 -25.18
C GLY A 386 7.70 -24.70 -25.22
N PHE A 387 9.01 -24.46 -25.11
CA PHE A 387 10.05 -25.49 -24.97
C PHE A 387 11.05 -25.08 -23.89
N TYR A 388 11.64 -26.06 -23.21
CA TYR A 388 12.54 -25.78 -22.09
C TYR A 388 13.75 -24.94 -22.48
N SER A 389 14.35 -25.21 -23.65
CA SER A 389 15.48 -24.41 -24.17
C SER A 389 15.10 -22.95 -24.47
N TYR A 390 13.87 -22.69 -24.93
CA TYR A 390 13.37 -21.33 -25.12
C TYR A 390 13.10 -20.65 -23.77
N ALA A 391 12.56 -21.38 -22.80
CA ALA A 391 12.35 -20.87 -21.45
C ALA A 391 13.68 -20.41 -20.82
N LEU A 392 14.74 -21.21 -20.96
CA LEU A 392 16.09 -20.82 -20.51
C LEU A 392 16.57 -19.53 -21.20
N ALA A 393 16.45 -19.45 -22.53
CA ALA A 393 16.91 -18.29 -23.30
C ALA A 393 16.12 -17.00 -23.02
N ASN A 394 14.82 -17.13 -22.77
CA ASN A 394 13.91 -15.99 -22.58
C ASN A 394 13.88 -15.45 -21.14
N MET A 395 14.38 -16.21 -20.16
CA MET A 395 14.28 -15.84 -18.75
C MET A 395 14.90 -14.48 -18.41
N PRO A 396 16.09 -14.11 -18.93
CA PRO A 396 16.63 -12.78 -18.71
C PRO A 396 15.76 -11.66 -19.27
N GLN A 397 15.15 -11.90 -20.43
CA GLN A 397 14.24 -10.93 -21.05
C GLN A 397 12.97 -10.77 -20.21
N LEU A 398 12.41 -11.87 -19.70
CA LEU A 398 11.25 -11.85 -18.81
C LEU A 398 11.53 -10.98 -17.56
N GLY A 399 12.66 -11.22 -16.89
CA GLY A 399 13.04 -10.43 -15.71
C GLY A 399 13.14 -8.93 -16.02
N ARG A 400 13.77 -8.55 -17.14
CA ARG A 400 13.88 -7.15 -17.57
C ARG A 400 12.53 -6.51 -17.95
N ILE A 401 11.59 -7.28 -18.52
CA ILE A 401 10.23 -6.80 -18.79
C ILE A 401 9.48 -6.53 -17.49
N ILE A 402 9.61 -7.40 -16.48
CA ILE A 402 9.01 -7.19 -15.16
C ILE A 402 9.63 -5.95 -14.51
N ALA A 403 10.95 -5.77 -14.58
CA ALA A 403 11.64 -4.57 -14.09
C ALA A 403 11.10 -3.29 -14.76
N SER A 404 11.00 -3.28 -16.09
CA SER A 404 10.45 -2.14 -16.84
C SER A 404 8.99 -1.85 -16.46
N PHE A 405 8.21 -2.87 -16.13
CA PHE A 405 6.85 -2.69 -15.64
C PHE A 405 6.81 -2.11 -14.22
N ILE A 406 7.71 -2.53 -13.33
CA ILE A 406 7.89 -1.93 -11.99
C ILE A 406 8.25 -0.44 -12.12
N ASP A 407 9.21 -0.12 -12.99
CA ASP A 407 9.63 1.25 -13.26
C ASP A 407 8.51 2.11 -13.85
N LEU A 408 7.63 1.51 -14.67
CA LEU A 408 6.44 2.16 -15.18
C LEU A 408 5.46 2.52 -14.05
N LEU A 409 5.24 1.60 -13.10
CA LEU A 409 4.40 1.86 -11.92
C LEU A 409 4.98 2.99 -11.07
N GLU A 410 6.29 3.00 -10.85
CA GLU A 410 6.97 4.04 -10.08
C GLU A 410 6.87 5.40 -10.79
N SER A 411 7.40 5.49 -12.01
CA SER A 411 7.56 6.75 -12.73
C SER A 411 6.23 7.39 -13.18
N ARG A 412 5.21 6.59 -13.53
CA ARG A 412 3.95 7.11 -14.08
C ARG A 412 2.78 7.10 -13.11
N PHE A 413 2.80 6.20 -12.13
CA PHE A 413 1.72 6.08 -11.15
C PHE A 413 2.11 6.51 -9.74
N GLY A 414 3.37 6.92 -9.52
CA GLY A 414 3.90 7.31 -8.23
C GLY A 414 3.88 6.14 -7.23
N TYR A 415 4.03 4.93 -7.74
CA TYR A 415 4.10 3.73 -6.92
C TYR A 415 5.44 3.67 -6.18
N ASN A 416 5.46 3.22 -4.93
CA ASN A 416 6.71 3.02 -4.19
C ASN A 416 7.16 1.56 -4.33
N PRO A 417 8.31 1.27 -4.96
CA PRO A 417 8.86 -0.09 -5.09
C PRO A 417 9.16 -0.80 -3.76
N ASP A 418 9.32 -0.07 -2.64
CA ASP A 418 9.41 -0.65 -1.28
C ASP A 418 8.13 -1.42 -0.87
N ASN A 419 7.04 -1.28 -1.63
CA ASN A 419 5.80 -2.03 -1.43
C ASN A 419 5.72 -3.28 -2.34
N ILE A 420 6.80 -3.71 -2.97
CA ILE A 420 6.82 -4.87 -3.87
C ILE A 420 7.28 -6.13 -3.13
N ARG A 421 6.65 -7.26 -3.42
CA ARG A 421 7.19 -8.60 -3.18
C ARG A 421 7.18 -9.37 -4.49
N ILE A 422 8.22 -10.15 -4.75
CA ILE A 422 8.26 -11.05 -5.91
C ILE A 422 8.38 -12.49 -5.42
N ALA A 423 7.42 -13.33 -5.79
CA ALA A 423 7.43 -14.77 -5.53
C ALA A 423 7.62 -15.54 -6.84
N GLY A 424 8.70 -16.30 -6.96
CA GLY A 424 9.03 -17.04 -8.18
C GLY A 424 9.25 -18.52 -7.92
N LEU A 425 8.72 -19.38 -8.79
CA LEU A 425 8.88 -20.84 -8.73
C LEU A 425 9.85 -21.33 -9.81
N GLY A 426 10.83 -22.16 -9.43
CA GLY A 426 11.76 -22.77 -10.39
C GLY A 426 12.50 -21.71 -11.21
N LEU A 427 12.33 -21.71 -12.53
CA LEU A 427 12.90 -20.68 -13.40
C LEU A 427 12.38 -19.27 -13.09
N GLY A 428 11.11 -19.16 -12.63
CA GLY A 428 10.52 -17.90 -12.19
C GLY A 428 11.24 -17.28 -10.99
N ALA A 429 11.94 -18.08 -10.17
CA ALA A 429 12.76 -17.56 -9.08
C ALA A 429 13.98 -16.78 -9.60
N HIS A 430 14.62 -17.26 -10.67
CA HIS A 430 15.70 -16.52 -11.33
C HIS A 430 15.17 -15.26 -12.02
N ALA A 431 13.99 -15.32 -12.67
CA ALA A 431 13.33 -14.13 -13.21
C ALA A 431 13.08 -13.07 -12.13
N ALA A 432 12.71 -13.48 -10.91
CA ALA A 432 12.49 -12.58 -9.79
C ALA A 432 13.78 -11.84 -9.40
N GLY A 433 14.91 -12.55 -9.31
CA GLY A 433 16.22 -11.95 -9.06
C GLY A 433 16.62 -10.95 -10.15
N ILE A 434 16.47 -11.35 -11.41
CA ILE A 434 16.75 -10.50 -12.57
C ILE A 434 15.85 -9.26 -12.58
N ALA A 435 14.57 -9.40 -12.29
CA ALA A 435 13.64 -8.27 -12.23
C ALA A 435 14.04 -7.27 -11.15
N ALA A 436 14.36 -7.75 -9.95
CA ALA A 436 14.67 -6.89 -8.83
C ALA A 436 15.97 -6.10 -9.03
N ARG A 437 17.03 -6.73 -9.55
CA ARG A 437 18.30 -6.03 -9.82
C ARG A 437 18.25 -5.03 -10.97
N ASN A 438 17.28 -5.16 -11.89
CA ASN A 438 17.14 -4.29 -13.06
C ASN A 438 16.09 -3.19 -12.86
N ALA A 439 15.29 -3.22 -11.78
CA ALA A 439 14.36 -2.16 -11.45
C ALA A 439 15.10 -0.95 -10.83
N ASN A 440 14.61 0.27 -11.05
CA ASN A 440 15.21 1.49 -10.48
C ASN A 440 15.04 1.56 -8.96
N GLY A 441 13.90 1.09 -8.46
CA GLY A 441 13.60 1.05 -7.03
C GLY A 441 14.04 -0.24 -6.36
N ASN A 442 14.38 -0.13 -5.08
CA ASN A 442 14.80 -1.28 -4.28
C ASN A 442 13.62 -2.23 -4.02
N ILE A 443 13.77 -3.50 -4.39
CA ILE A 443 12.79 -4.53 -4.07
C ILE A 443 13.09 -5.07 -2.67
N PRO A 444 12.16 -4.98 -1.70
CA PRO A 444 12.45 -5.30 -0.30
C PRO A 444 12.52 -6.80 -0.02
N HIS A 445 11.80 -7.64 -0.77
CA HIS A 445 11.65 -9.05 -0.44
C HIS A 445 11.37 -9.92 -1.68
N ILE A 446 12.24 -10.89 -1.93
CA ILE A 446 12.01 -11.99 -2.88
C ILE A 446 11.73 -13.27 -2.08
N VAL A 447 10.71 -14.02 -2.51
CA VAL A 447 10.46 -15.40 -2.07
C VAL A 447 10.72 -16.33 -3.26
N ALA A 448 11.83 -17.05 -3.21
CA ALA A 448 12.28 -17.95 -4.24
C ALA A 448 11.93 -19.39 -3.85
N LEU A 449 11.09 -20.02 -4.66
CA LEU A 449 10.54 -21.34 -4.40
C LEU A 449 11.26 -22.34 -5.29
N ASP A 450 12.15 -23.13 -4.69
CA ASP A 450 12.94 -24.19 -5.30
C ASP A 450 13.55 -23.79 -6.66
N PRO A 451 14.44 -22.77 -6.68
CA PRO A 451 14.98 -22.19 -7.92
C PRO A 451 15.60 -23.26 -8.82
N SER A 452 15.42 -23.21 -10.13
CA SER A 452 15.83 -24.31 -11.00
C SER A 452 17.35 -24.52 -11.07
N LEU A 453 17.81 -25.76 -10.94
CA LEU A 453 19.21 -26.15 -11.16
C LEU A 453 19.53 -26.29 -12.65
N VAL A 454 18.61 -26.93 -13.38
CA VAL A 454 18.82 -27.37 -14.77
C VAL A 454 18.97 -26.16 -15.68
N GLY A 455 20.13 -26.04 -16.33
CA GLY A 455 20.44 -24.91 -17.23
C GLY A 455 20.86 -23.61 -16.54
N TRP A 456 20.92 -23.56 -15.19
CA TRP A 456 21.22 -22.34 -14.42
C TRP A 456 22.45 -22.43 -13.50
N THR A 457 23.09 -23.60 -13.43
CA THR A 457 24.23 -23.89 -12.54
C THR A 457 25.41 -22.90 -12.65
N HIS A 458 25.62 -22.32 -13.83
CA HIS A 458 26.70 -21.36 -14.12
C HIS A 458 26.21 -20.10 -14.85
N HIS A 459 24.91 -19.82 -14.80
CA HIS A 459 24.36 -18.69 -15.53
C HIS A 459 24.75 -17.37 -14.81
N PRO A 460 25.24 -16.35 -15.53
CA PRO A 460 25.73 -15.11 -14.91
C PRO A 460 24.65 -14.29 -14.20
N GLU A 461 23.38 -14.55 -14.52
CA GLU A 461 22.21 -13.89 -13.94
C GLU A 461 21.46 -14.77 -12.94
N ILE A 462 22.13 -15.78 -12.38
CA ILE A 462 21.56 -16.61 -11.31
C ILE A 462 21.07 -15.74 -10.14
N LEU A 463 19.96 -16.16 -9.52
CA LEU A 463 19.42 -15.53 -8.31
C LEU A 463 20.53 -15.43 -7.24
N SER A 464 20.62 -14.29 -6.59
CA SER A 464 21.59 -14.00 -5.54
C SER A 464 20.93 -13.26 -4.39
N LYS A 465 21.47 -13.44 -3.17
CA LYS A 465 21.09 -12.70 -1.97
C LYS A 465 21.20 -11.17 -2.11
N ASP A 466 21.91 -10.68 -3.11
CA ASP A 466 22.07 -9.26 -3.38
C ASP A 466 20.95 -8.68 -4.26
N ASP A 467 20.02 -9.51 -4.76
CA ASP A 467 18.95 -9.08 -5.67
C ASP A 467 17.83 -8.29 -4.98
N ALA A 468 17.67 -8.42 -3.66
CA ALA A 468 16.63 -7.73 -2.90
C ALA A 468 17.09 -7.41 -1.46
N GLY A 469 16.28 -6.63 -0.73
CA GLY A 469 16.53 -6.34 0.68
C GLY A 469 16.61 -7.60 1.56
N VAL A 470 15.79 -8.60 1.26
CA VAL A 470 15.89 -9.98 1.74
C VAL A 470 15.53 -10.91 0.59
N VAL A 471 16.40 -11.87 0.30
CA VAL A 471 16.10 -13.01 -0.57
C VAL A 471 15.89 -14.25 0.30
N GLU A 472 14.65 -14.72 0.34
CA GLU A 472 14.27 -15.93 1.04
C GLU A 472 14.10 -17.07 0.04
N VAL A 473 14.79 -18.19 0.27
CA VAL A 473 14.77 -19.35 -0.61
C VAL A 473 14.33 -20.58 0.17
N ILE A 474 13.44 -21.38 -0.40
CA ILE A 474 13.16 -22.74 0.09
C ILE A 474 13.61 -23.75 -0.96
N HIS A 475 14.35 -24.75 -0.51
CA HIS A 475 14.89 -25.83 -1.32
C HIS A 475 14.14 -27.11 -0.98
N THR A 476 13.40 -27.66 -1.94
CA THR A 476 12.59 -28.88 -1.74
C THR A 476 13.01 -30.02 -2.64
N SER A 477 13.75 -29.74 -3.71
CA SER A 477 14.32 -30.75 -4.60
C SER A 477 15.79 -30.45 -4.97
N ALA A 478 16.55 -29.93 -3.99
CA ALA A 478 17.95 -29.55 -4.13
C ALA A 478 18.80 -30.65 -4.78
N GLY A 479 19.53 -30.30 -5.84
CA GLY A 479 20.40 -31.23 -6.57
C GLY A 479 19.67 -32.15 -7.58
N ALA A 480 18.34 -32.06 -7.67
CA ALA A 480 17.55 -32.78 -8.68
C ALA A 480 16.94 -31.78 -9.68
N GLU A 481 15.86 -31.09 -9.29
CA GLU A 481 15.22 -30.04 -10.09
C GLU A 481 15.58 -28.65 -9.56
N GLY A 482 15.61 -28.51 -8.23
CA GLY A 482 16.00 -27.29 -7.51
C GLY A 482 17.51 -27.15 -7.32
N TYR A 483 17.97 -25.91 -7.22
CA TYR A 483 19.36 -25.53 -7.05
C TYR A 483 19.91 -26.15 -5.76
N ASP A 484 21.15 -26.63 -5.80
CA ASP A 484 21.69 -27.45 -4.73
C ASP A 484 22.27 -26.61 -3.58
N LYS A 485 22.78 -25.42 -3.84
CA LYS A 485 23.47 -24.55 -2.87
C LYS A 485 22.62 -23.36 -2.38
N PRO A 486 22.99 -22.74 -1.24
CA PRO A 486 22.34 -21.52 -0.78
C PRO A 486 22.44 -20.38 -1.80
N LEU A 487 21.33 -19.68 -2.02
CA LEU A 487 21.22 -18.55 -2.96
C LEU A 487 20.75 -17.25 -2.28
N GLY A 488 20.14 -17.31 -1.10
CA GLY A 488 19.51 -16.17 -0.44
C GLY A 488 20.22 -15.63 0.80
N ASP A 489 19.57 -14.69 1.47
CA ASP A 489 19.90 -14.31 2.84
C ASP A 489 19.35 -15.34 3.84
N LEU A 490 18.24 -16.00 3.48
CA LEU A 490 17.61 -17.06 4.26
C LEU A 490 17.35 -18.25 3.33
N ASP A 491 18.07 -19.36 3.54
CA ASP A 491 17.88 -20.60 2.79
C ASP A 491 17.31 -21.70 3.71
N PHE A 492 16.13 -22.20 3.37
CA PHE A 492 15.42 -23.24 4.11
C PHE A 492 15.54 -24.58 3.38
N PHE A 493 16.01 -25.60 4.09
CA PHE A 493 16.14 -26.98 3.59
C PHE A 493 15.22 -27.93 4.38
N PRO A 494 13.88 -27.87 4.18
CA PRO A 494 12.96 -28.81 4.83
C PRO A 494 13.39 -30.25 4.56
N ASN A 495 13.49 -31.07 5.62
CA ASN A 495 13.93 -32.46 5.56
C ASN A 495 15.26 -32.68 4.83
N GLY A 496 16.18 -31.70 4.87
CA GLY A 496 17.47 -31.78 4.18
C GLY A 496 17.44 -31.29 2.73
N GLY A 497 16.33 -30.72 2.28
CA GLY A 497 16.22 -30.09 0.96
C GLY A 497 15.79 -31.02 -0.18
N SER A 498 15.48 -32.28 0.13
CA SER A 498 15.01 -33.28 -0.83
C SER A 498 14.02 -34.26 -0.15
N PHE A 499 13.28 -35.04 -0.95
CA PHE A 499 12.38 -36.10 -0.47
C PHE A 499 11.29 -35.61 0.50
N MET A 500 10.45 -34.67 0.05
CA MET A 500 9.37 -34.15 0.90
C MET A 500 8.42 -35.26 1.38
N ALA A 501 7.87 -35.08 2.58
CA ALA A 501 7.01 -36.09 3.19
C ALA A 501 5.83 -36.46 2.27
N GLY A 502 5.65 -37.76 2.02
CA GLY A 502 4.62 -38.26 1.11
C GLY A 502 5.01 -38.31 -0.37
N CYS A 503 6.18 -37.79 -0.77
CA CYS A 503 6.64 -37.81 -2.16
C CYS A 503 7.53 -39.02 -2.51
N GLY A 504 8.05 -39.76 -1.53
CA GLY A 504 9.04 -40.81 -1.77
C GLY A 504 10.25 -40.24 -2.52
N THR A 505 10.68 -40.89 -3.61
CA THR A 505 11.80 -40.43 -4.47
C THR A 505 11.38 -39.53 -5.63
N ASN A 506 10.12 -39.08 -5.67
CA ASN A 506 9.62 -38.24 -6.76
C ASN A 506 10.06 -36.78 -6.56
N SER A 507 11.05 -36.34 -7.36
CA SER A 507 11.58 -34.96 -7.32
C SER A 507 10.53 -33.93 -7.69
N THR A 508 9.67 -34.22 -8.68
CA THR A 508 8.64 -33.29 -9.15
C THR A 508 7.57 -33.07 -8.08
N CYS A 509 7.19 -34.12 -7.35
CA CYS A 509 6.33 -33.99 -6.17
C CYS A 509 7.00 -33.10 -5.13
N SER A 510 8.30 -33.31 -4.85
CA SER A 510 9.03 -32.50 -3.88
C SER A 510 9.14 -31.04 -4.33
N HIS A 511 9.37 -30.78 -5.62
CA HIS A 511 9.40 -29.45 -6.23
C HIS A 511 8.08 -28.68 -6.03
N ILE A 512 6.94 -29.37 -6.19
CA ILE A 512 5.60 -28.81 -5.96
C ILE A 512 5.40 -28.36 -4.50
N TYR A 513 5.99 -29.06 -3.53
CA TYR A 513 5.82 -28.72 -2.11
C TYR A 513 6.38 -27.34 -1.73
N SER A 514 7.32 -26.79 -2.51
CA SER A 514 7.87 -25.45 -2.26
C SER A 514 6.77 -24.36 -2.18
N TYR A 515 5.85 -24.34 -3.14
CA TYR A 515 4.75 -23.37 -3.15
C TYR A 515 3.57 -23.78 -2.26
N VAL A 516 3.44 -25.07 -1.92
CA VAL A 516 2.48 -25.53 -0.90
C VAL A 516 2.89 -25.02 0.48
N TYR A 517 4.16 -25.18 0.86
CA TYR A 517 4.68 -24.63 2.12
C TYR A 517 4.56 -23.11 2.15
N TYR A 518 4.83 -22.42 1.04
CA TYR A 518 4.65 -20.97 0.99
C TYR A 518 3.18 -20.55 1.15
N ALA A 519 2.26 -21.19 0.44
CA ALA A 519 0.83 -20.91 0.59
C ALA A 519 0.32 -21.18 2.02
N GLU A 520 0.72 -22.31 2.62
CA GLU A 520 0.36 -22.66 4.00
C GLU A 520 0.96 -21.67 5.01
N SER A 521 2.18 -21.19 4.77
CA SER A 521 2.82 -20.18 5.64
C SER A 521 2.01 -18.87 5.71
N LEU A 522 1.31 -18.52 4.63
CA LEU A 522 0.46 -17.33 4.55
C LEU A 522 -0.89 -17.58 5.24
N THR A 523 -1.55 -18.71 4.98
CA THR A 523 -2.86 -19.01 5.57
C THR A 523 -2.78 -19.30 7.07
N ALA A 524 -1.67 -19.84 7.55
CA ALA A 524 -1.44 -20.06 8.98
C ALA A 524 -1.54 -18.76 9.81
N GLU A 525 -1.24 -17.59 9.23
CA GLU A 525 -1.34 -16.30 9.92
C GLU A 525 -2.80 -15.88 10.20
N VAL A 526 -3.73 -16.24 9.32
CA VAL A 526 -5.16 -15.92 9.45
C VAL A 526 -5.96 -17.02 10.14
N GLU A 527 -5.49 -18.27 10.08
CA GLU A 527 -6.15 -19.43 10.69
C GLU A 527 -5.61 -19.77 12.09
N ASN A 528 -4.65 -18.98 12.60
CA ASN A 528 -3.91 -19.28 13.84
C ASN A 528 -3.22 -20.67 13.79
N GLY A 529 -2.72 -21.03 12.60
CA GLY A 529 -2.01 -22.27 12.32
C GLY A 529 -0.58 -22.28 12.87
N LYS A 530 0.05 -23.46 12.86
CA LYS A 530 1.46 -23.59 13.24
C LYS A 530 2.35 -22.98 12.15
N LYS A 531 3.39 -22.25 12.58
CA LYS A 531 4.36 -21.63 11.66
C LYS A 531 5.50 -22.58 11.32
N PHE A 532 6.08 -22.42 10.13
CA PHE A 532 7.30 -23.11 9.73
C PHE A 532 8.52 -22.44 10.36
N VAL A 533 8.96 -22.94 11.52
CA VAL A 533 10.08 -22.36 12.28
C VAL A 533 11.37 -23.13 11.97
N GLY A 534 12.34 -22.46 11.37
CA GLY A 534 13.67 -22.97 11.09
C GLY A 534 14.63 -22.89 12.29
N THR A 535 15.62 -23.77 12.27
CA THR A 535 16.77 -23.82 13.18
C THR A 535 18.01 -23.44 12.39
N ALA A 536 18.81 -22.50 12.89
CA ALA A 536 20.02 -22.06 12.21
C ALA A 536 21.05 -23.19 12.09
N CYS A 537 21.73 -23.23 10.96
CA CYS A 537 22.76 -24.22 10.62
C CYS A 537 24.10 -23.51 10.43
N ASP A 538 25.18 -24.09 10.94
CA ASP A 538 26.53 -23.51 10.80
C ASP A 538 27.09 -23.65 9.37
N SER A 539 26.57 -24.62 8.61
CA SER A 539 26.95 -24.86 7.22
C SER A 539 25.81 -25.45 6.39
N TYR A 540 25.98 -25.39 5.06
CA TYR A 540 25.11 -26.05 4.09
C TYR A 540 25.06 -27.57 4.31
N GLU A 541 26.20 -28.21 4.55
CA GLU A 541 26.31 -29.65 4.81
C GLU A 541 25.51 -30.05 6.05
N SER A 542 25.51 -29.18 7.07
CA SER A 542 24.73 -29.41 8.29
C SER A 542 23.23 -29.35 8.01
N ALA A 543 22.80 -28.45 7.13
CA ALA A 543 21.41 -28.30 6.70
C ALA A 543 20.90 -29.53 5.93
N ILE A 544 21.64 -30.00 4.92
CA ILE A 544 21.20 -31.15 4.11
C ILE A 544 21.25 -32.47 4.87
N ASN A 545 22.13 -32.59 5.88
CA ASN A 545 22.20 -33.75 6.76
C ASN A 545 21.25 -33.66 7.98
N VAL A 546 20.39 -32.62 8.04
CA VAL A 546 19.39 -32.42 9.12
C VAL A 546 20.03 -32.42 10.51
N SER A 547 21.20 -31.78 10.64
CA SER A 547 22.05 -31.84 11.83
C SER A 547 22.21 -30.49 12.55
N CYS A 548 21.43 -29.48 12.17
CA CYS A 548 21.53 -28.10 12.67
C CYS A 548 21.24 -27.99 14.19
N GLN A 549 22.11 -27.26 14.91
CA GLN A 549 22.03 -27.07 16.36
C GLN A 549 21.92 -25.59 16.78
N GLY A 550 21.86 -24.65 15.84
CA GLY A 550 21.85 -23.22 16.11
C GLY A 550 20.52 -22.71 16.68
N GLU A 551 20.40 -21.39 16.80
CA GLU A 551 19.18 -20.76 17.33
C GLU A 551 17.94 -21.08 16.48
N ARG A 552 16.84 -21.36 17.17
CA ARG A 552 15.54 -21.63 16.56
C ARG A 552 14.67 -20.37 16.65
N GLY A 553 14.08 -19.94 15.53
CA GLY A 553 13.16 -18.80 15.56
C GLY A 553 12.88 -18.10 14.24
N VAL A 554 13.67 -18.36 13.19
CA VAL A 554 13.42 -17.79 11.86
C VAL A 554 12.21 -18.50 11.24
N ILE A 555 11.19 -17.75 10.85
CA ILE A 555 9.97 -18.30 10.23
C ILE A 555 10.13 -18.28 8.71
N PHE A 556 9.81 -19.38 8.02
CA PHE A 556 9.69 -19.42 6.56
C PHE A 556 8.35 -18.84 6.09
N GLY A 557 8.37 -18.07 4.99
CA GLY A 557 7.20 -17.45 4.35
C GLY A 557 6.46 -16.42 5.23
N GLY A 558 5.13 -16.36 5.11
CA GLY A 558 4.26 -15.40 5.81
C GLY A 558 4.07 -14.05 5.09
N SER A 559 3.10 -13.24 5.54
CA SER A 559 2.77 -11.94 4.91
C SER A 559 3.68 -10.80 5.39
N ALA A 560 4.40 -10.98 6.49
CA ALA A 560 5.32 -9.97 7.00
C ALA A 560 6.48 -9.73 6.01
N VAL A 561 6.82 -8.47 5.76
CA VAL A 561 8.06 -8.13 5.05
C VAL A 561 9.20 -8.47 5.99
N LYS A 562 10.01 -9.45 5.59
CA LYS A 562 11.22 -9.78 6.32
C LYS A 562 12.23 -8.69 6.05
N ARG A 563 12.83 -8.22 7.12
CA ARG A 563 13.90 -7.24 7.08
C ARG A 563 15.09 -7.88 7.75
N THR A 564 16.26 -7.80 7.13
CA THR A 564 17.49 -8.08 7.84
C THR A 564 17.57 -7.15 9.06
N GLN A 565 18.09 -7.66 10.18
CA GLN A 565 18.31 -6.83 11.38
C GLN A 565 19.25 -5.65 11.08
N ASN A 566 20.12 -5.81 10.08
CA ASN A 566 20.95 -4.77 9.47
C ASN A 566 20.46 -4.48 8.05
N PRO A 567 19.62 -3.45 7.82
CA PRO A 567 19.13 -3.15 6.47
C PRO A 567 20.32 -2.74 5.59
N ARG A 568 20.45 -3.36 4.41
CA ARG A 568 21.49 -3.00 3.41
C ARG A 568 21.28 -1.61 2.81
N VAL A 569 20.10 -1.01 3.04
CA VAL A 569 19.67 0.31 2.56
C VAL A 569 19.24 1.16 3.77
N SER A 570 19.73 2.39 3.84
CA SER A 570 19.40 3.32 4.92
C SER A 570 17.91 3.67 4.97
N GLN A 571 17.33 3.76 6.16
CA GLN A 571 15.94 4.22 6.35
C GLN A 571 15.94 5.71 6.70
N PRO A 572 15.20 6.56 5.97
CA PRO A 572 15.20 8.00 6.25
C PRO A 572 14.58 8.27 7.61
N LEU A 573 15.21 9.14 8.39
CA LEU A 573 14.66 9.70 9.62
C LEU A 573 14.51 11.20 9.42
N LEU A 574 13.27 11.70 9.58
CA LEU A 574 12.96 13.12 9.43
C LEU A 574 12.53 13.69 10.79
N PRO A 575 13.12 14.82 11.23
CA PRO A 575 12.68 15.50 12.44
C PRO A 575 11.17 15.75 12.42
N ASN A 576 10.51 15.60 13.58
CA ASN A 576 9.07 15.79 13.76
C ASN A 576 8.17 14.79 12.98
N ASN A 577 8.70 13.70 12.44
CA ASN A 577 7.93 12.67 11.76
C ASN A 577 7.93 11.32 12.51
N VAL A 578 7.06 11.22 13.52
CA VAL A 578 6.94 10.02 14.37
C VAL A 578 6.49 8.78 13.59
N ASN A 579 5.70 8.96 12.53
CA ASN A 579 5.25 7.86 11.67
C ASN A 579 6.40 7.23 10.87
N LEU A 580 7.37 8.03 10.45
CA LEU A 580 8.55 7.52 9.76
C LEU A 580 9.48 6.80 10.74
N LEU A 581 9.69 7.39 11.92
CA LEU A 581 10.46 6.80 13.01
C LEU A 581 9.90 5.45 13.47
N SER A 582 8.58 5.32 13.66
CA SER A 582 7.94 4.07 14.09
C SER A 582 8.02 2.93 13.07
N ARG A 583 8.28 3.27 11.80
CA ARG A 583 8.47 2.31 10.69
C ARG A 583 9.93 1.96 10.44
N SER A 584 10.86 2.64 11.11
CA SER A 584 12.29 2.38 11.03
C SER A 584 12.71 1.19 11.89
N ASN A 585 13.93 0.71 11.69
CA ASN A 585 14.57 -0.33 12.48
C ASN A 585 15.28 0.26 13.71
N TYR A 586 15.14 1.56 13.99
CA TYR A 586 15.73 2.17 15.18
C TYR A 586 15.27 1.46 16.46
N ARG A 587 16.20 1.23 17.38
CA ARG A 587 15.94 0.60 18.69
C ARG A 587 16.53 1.46 19.79
N SER A 588 15.69 1.99 20.69
CA SER A 588 16.16 2.83 21.80
C SER A 588 16.99 2.08 22.86
N SER A 589 16.93 0.75 22.87
CA SER A 589 17.79 -0.08 23.72
C SER A 589 19.23 -0.18 23.19
N ARG A 590 19.49 0.18 21.92
CA ARG A 590 20.80 0.07 21.28
C ARG A 590 21.58 1.37 21.31
N ARG A 591 22.90 1.26 21.35
CA ARG A 591 23.82 2.40 21.21
C ARG A 591 23.58 3.09 19.85
N THR A 592 23.69 4.42 19.82
CA THR A 592 23.46 5.21 18.61
C THR A 592 24.73 5.94 18.19
N ILE A 593 25.21 5.65 17.00
CA ILE A 593 26.42 6.26 16.42
C ILE A 593 26.00 7.22 15.30
N VAL A 594 26.44 8.47 15.40
CA VAL A 594 26.11 9.52 14.43
C VAL A 594 27.34 9.85 13.60
N LEU A 595 27.25 9.69 12.28
CA LEU A 595 28.33 9.96 11.32
C LEU A 595 28.06 11.28 10.58
N ILE A 596 29.04 12.18 10.56
CA ILE A 596 28.94 13.50 9.95
C ILE A 596 30.11 13.72 8.97
N HIS A 597 29.80 13.74 7.67
CA HIS A 597 30.82 13.90 6.61
C HIS A 597 31.33 15.34 6.47
N GLY A 598 32.39 15.52 5.68
CA GLY A 598 33.04 16.81 5.43
C GLY A 598 32.55 17.59 4.21
N TRP A 599 33.39 18.54 3.76
CA TRP A 599 33.19 19.41 2.60
C TRP A 599 33.19 18.59 1.30
N MET A 600 32.29 18.90 0.35
CA MET A 600 32.11 18.17 -0.92
C MET A 600 31.74 16.68 -0.79
N ASN A 601 31.39 16.21 0.42
CA ASN A 601 30.92 14.85 0.66
C ASN A 601 29.37 14.77 0.76
N SER A 602 28.88 13.55 0.85
CA SER A 602 27.47 13.16 1.00
C SER A 602 27.34 11.92 1.89
N ALA A 603 26.11 11.49 2.16
CA ALA A 603 25.84 10.23 2.87
C ALA A 603 26.47 8.99 2.23
N THR A 604 26.76 9.01 0.92
CA THR A 604 27.34 7.89 0.19
C THR A 604 28.87 7.95 0.03
N SER A 605 29.51 8.98 0.58
CA SER A 605 30.96 9.16 0.50
C SER A 605 31.76 8.12 1.27
N ASN A 606 33.05 7.97 0.92
CA ASN A 606 33.98 6.98 1.50
C ASN A 606 34.01 6.96 3.03
N PHE A 607 33.99 8.13 3.67
CA PHE A 607 33.90 8.27 5.13
C PHE A 607 32.77 7.40 5.73
N ASN A 608 31.57 7.47 5.15
CA ASN A 608 30.42 6.72 5.64
C ASN A 608 30.52 5.25 5.25
N SER A 609 30.92 4.94 4.01
CA SER A 609 30.97 3.55 3.53
C SER A 609 31.98 2.69 4.31
N VAL A 610 33.10 3.28 4.73
CA VAL A 610 34.14 2.62 5.54
C VAL A 610 33.67 2.43 6.99
N LEU A 611 33.22 3.50 7.65
CA LEU A 611 32.85 3.44 9.07
C LEU A 611 31.57 2.63 9.30
N LEU A 612 30.56 2.74 8.43
CA LEU A 612 29.31 1.99 8.55
C LEU A 612 29.57 0.49 8.57
N ARG A 613 30.41 -0.01 7.65
CA ARG A 613 30.76 -1.43 7.58
C ARG A 613 31.52 -1.90 8.83
N ALA A 614 32.49 -1.11 9.26
CA ALA A 614 33.30 -1.47 10.42
C ALA A 614 32.48 -1.47 11.73
N LEU A 615 31.60 -0.48 11.91
CA LEU A 615 30.74 -0.39 13.09
C LEU A 615 29.73 -1.53 13.17
N LEU A 616 29.03 -1.81 12.06
CA LEU A 616 28.03 -2.89 12.01
C LEU A 616 28.67 -4.29 12.11
N ALA A 617 29.95 -4.42 11.76
CA ALA A 617 30.71 -5.65 11.98
C ALA A 617 31.15 -5.80 13.45
N ALA A 618 31.35 -4.70 14.16
CA ALA A 618 31.91 -4.70 15.51
C ALA A 618 30.83 -4.75 16.62
N GLU A 619 29.65 -4.15 16.40
CA GLU A 619 28.58 -4.10 17.40
C GLU A 619 27.19 -3.94 16.78
N ASP A 620 26.15 -4.47 17.45
CA ASP A 620 24.75 -4.28 17.08
C ASP A 620 24.22 -2.90 17.55
N VAL A 621 24.40 -1.89 16.70
CA VAL A 621 24.13 -0.48 17.00
C VAL A 621 23.16 0.18 16.01
N ASN A 622 22.53 1.29 16.40
CA ASN A 622 21.91 2.20 15.45
C ASN A 622 23.00 3.09 14.83
N VAL A 623 23.15 3.10 13.51
CA VAL A 623 24.02 4.07 12.83
C VAL A 623 23.16 5.10 12.08
N ILE A 624 23.37 6.38 12.39
CA ILE A 624 22.67 7.51 11.76
C ILE A 624 23.69 8.32 10.96
N VAL A 625 23.54 8.35 9.65
CA VAL A 625 24.35 9.18 8.75
C VAL A 625 23.66 10.52 8.56
N VAL A 626 24.37 11.62 8.87
CA VAL A 626 23.89 12.98 8.64
C VAL A 626 24.28 13.41 7.23
N ASP A 627 23.31 13.42 6.32
CA ASP A 627 23.50 14.00 4.98
C ASP A 627 23.26 15.51 5.02
N TRP A 628 24.34 16.28 4.94
CA TRP A 628 24.28 17.74 4.81
C TRP A 628 24.94 18.20 3.50
N SER A 629 25.00 17.32 2.50
CA SER A 629 25.61 17.59 1.18
C SER A 629 25.10 18.89 0.54
N SER A 630 23.82 19.22 0.69
CA SER A 630 23.27 20.50 0.19
C SER A 630 23.95 21.74 0.80
N GLY A 631 24.43 21.65 2.04
CA GLY A 631 25.18 22.73 2.71
C GLY A 631 26.70 22.59 2.58
N ALA A 632 27.19 21.39 2.29
CA ALA A 632 28.61 21.06 2.14
C ALA A 632 29.13 21.24 0.70
N ASN A 633 28.26 21.20 -0.31
CA ASN A 633 28.62 21.30 -1.73
C ASN A 633 28.66 22.74 -2.23
N SER A 634 29.57 23.55 -1.66
CA SER A 634 29.84 24.92 -2.12
C SER A 634 31.34 25.16 -2.22
N LEU A 635 31.79 25.81 -3.30
CA LEU A 635 33.18 26.27 -3.42
C LEU A 635 33.47 27.47 -2.51
N GLN A 636 32.44 28.14 -2.00
CA GLN A 636 32.59 29.24 -1.06
C GLN A 636 32.73 28.70 0.37
N TYR A 637 33.97 28.50 0.81
CA TYR A 637 34.28 27.89 2.10
C TYR A 637 33.65 28.60 3.31
N ARG A 638 33.41 29.92 3.22
CA ARG A 638 32.71 30.69 4.26
C ARG A 638 31.25 30.26 4.43
N GLU A 639 30.56 29.94 3.34
CA GLU A 639 29.18 29.42 3.37
C GLU A 639 29.17 28.03 3.98
N VAL A 640 30.10 27.16 3.57
CA VAL A 640 30.25 25.81 4.12
C VAL A 640 30.42 25.85 5.63
N ASN A 641 31.28 26.74 6.15
CA ASN A 641 31.48 26.91 7.58
C ASN A 641 30.22 27.40 8.32
N ALA A 642 29.46 28.34 7.73
CA ALA A 642 28.20 28.81 8.30
C ALA A 642 27.11 27.72 8.30
N ASN A 643 27.05 26.95 7.22
CA ASN A 643 26.13 25.82 7.07
C ASN A 643 26.46 24.70 8.05
N ALA A 644 27.74 24.41 8.29
CA ALA A 644 28.17 23.43 9.28
C ALA A 644 27.72 23.79 10.70
N ILE A 645 27.78 25.07 11.09
CA ILE A 645 27.27 25.54 12.38
C ILE A 645 25.76 25.32 12.51
N SER A 646 25.01 25.68 11.46
CA SER A 646 23.55 25.52 11.42
C SER A 646 23.15 24.03 11.44
N SER A 647 23.85 23.21 10.65
CA SER A 647 23.64 21.77 10.55
C SER A 647 23.96 21.07 11.87
N GLY A 648 25.04 21.43 12.57
CA GLY A 648 25.36 20.88 13.89
C GLY A 648 24.30 21.19 14.94
N SER A 649 23.76 22.41 14.91
CA SER A 649 22.66 22.80 15.80
C SER A 649 21.37 22.01 15.49
N ALA A 650 21.06 21.79 14.20
CA ALA A 650 19.92 21.00 13.77
C ALA A 650 20.04 19.51 14.15
N VAL A 651 21.24 18.93 14.06
CA VAL A 651 21.49 17.55 14.49
C VAL A 651 21.29 17.39 16.00
N ALA A 652 21.71 18.36 16.82
CA ALA A 652 21.42 18.33 18.25
C ALA A 652 19.91 18.39 18.55
N GLN A 653 19.16 19.23 17.83
CA GLN A 653 17.70 19.28 17.94
C GLN A 653 17.05 17.96 17.52
N PHE A 654 17.55 17.33 16.46
CA PHE A 654 17.11 16.01 16.02
C PHE A 654 17.37 14.93 17.09
N ILE A 655 18.54 14.91 17.73
CA ILE A 655 18.84 13.97 18.81
C ILE A 655 17.90 14.17 20.00
N ASN A 656 17.62 15.42 20.40
CA ASN A 656 16.66 15.72 21.45
C ASN A 656 15.26 15.22 21.09
N TRP A 657 14.79 15.47 19.87
CA TRP A 657 13.52 14.95 19.37
C TRP A 657 13.47 13.42 19.37
N LEU A 658 14.53 12.77 18.89
CA LEU A 658 14.63 11.31 18.83
C LEU A 658 14.54 10.70 20.23
N ASN A 659 15.29 11.23 21.20
CA ASN A 659 15.26 10.79 22.60
C ASN A 659 13.86 10.96 23.21
N GLN A 660 13.22 12.11 22.98
CA GLN A 660 11.86 12.38 23.48
C GLN A 660 10.82 11.40 22.94
N ASN A 661 10.97 10.92 21.71
CA ASN A 661 9.97 10.07 21.05
C ASN A 661 10.26 8.56 21.17
N THR A 662 11.45 8.17 21.63
CA THR A 662 11.86 6.75 21.69
C THR A 662 12.26 6.26 23.08
N GLY A 663 12.54 7.19 24.00
CA GLY A 663 13.10 6.87 25.32
C GLY A 663 14.62 6.65 25.32
N SER A 664 15.32 6.88 24.19
CA SER A 664 16.78 6.88 24.14
C SER A 664 17.38 7.98 25.03
N VAL A 665 18.62 7.77 25.48
CA VAL A 665 19.33 8.70 26.37
C VAL A 665 20.70 9.08 25.82
N LEU A 666 21.19 10.27 26.16
CA LEU A 666 22.50 10.78 25.68
C LEU A 666 23.66 9.84 26.02
N ALA A 667 23.56 9.08 27.11
CA ALA A 667 24.56 8.09 27.53
C ALA A 667 24.81 6.96 26.51
N GLN A 668 23.97 6.84 25.48
CA GLN A 668 24.08 5.84 24.41
C GLN A 668 24.74 6.39 23.12
N TYR A 669 25.21 7.64 23.10
CA TYR A 669 25.67 8.28 21.86
C TYR A 669 27.18 8.29 21.68
N HIS A 670 27.62 8.01 20.45
CA HIS A 670 28.96 8.31 19.93
C HIS A 670 28.82 9.14 18.66
N ILE A 671 29.43 10.32 18.60
CA ILE A 671 29.34 11.20 17.42
C ILE A 671 30.72 11.27 16.76
N ILE A 672 30.77 10.99 15.45
CA ILE A 672 32.00 10.95 14.67
C ILE A 672 31.86 11.92 13.51
N GLY A 673 32.81 12.85 13.38
CA GLY A 673 32.82 13.84 12.32
C GLY A 673 34.17 13.93 11.61
N HIS A 674 34.16 14.09 10.28
CA HIS A 674 35.40 14.21 9.47
C HIS A 674 35.52 15.60 8.82
N GLY A 675 36.73 16.17 8.83
CA GLY A 675 37.00 17.49 8.26
C GLY A 675 36.10 18.57 8.90
N VAL A 676 35.30 19.27 8.09
CA VAL A 676 34.31 20.23 8.61
C VAL A 676 33.26 19.54 9.52
N GLY A 677 32.90 18.29 9.21
CA GLY A 677 32.04 17.46 10.03
C GLY A 677 32.60 17.20 11.43
N GLY A 678 33.93 17.24 11.58
CA GLY A 678 34.60 17.18 12.88
C GLY A 678 34.16 18.31 13.80
N HIS A 679 34.22 19.56 13.32
CA HIS A 679 33.72 20.70 14.08
C HIS A 679 32.21 20.65 14.30
N GLN A 680 31.45 20.18 13.31
CA GLN A 680 30.03 19.96 13.45
C GLN A 680 29.70 18.98 14.59
N ALA A 681 30.45 17.88 14.75
CA ALA A 681 30.29 16.94 15.85
C ALA A 681 30.48 17.62 17.22
N GLY A 682 31.48 18.49 17.35
CA GLY A 682 31.69 19.30 18.56
C GLY A 682 30.52 20.25 18.85
N ILE A 683 29.98 20.90 17.81
CA ILE A 683 28.79 21.78 17.91
C ILE A 683 27.57 20.97 18.37
N VAL A 684 27.39 19.75 17.87
CA VAL A 684 26.30 18.86 18.34
C VAL A 684 26.44 18.60 19.83
N GLY A 685 27.62 18.13 20.27
CA GLY A 685 27.89 17.83 21.68
C GLY A 685 27.65 19.02 22.60
N ARG A 686 28.11 20.20 22.19
CA ARG A 686 27.90 21.46 22.89
C ARG A 686 26.44 21.84 23.05
N ASN A 687 25.64 21.71 21.98
CA ASN A 687 24.20 21.96 22.03
C ASN A 687 23.43 20.87 22.81
N LEU A 688 24.08 19.74 23.12
CA LEU A 688 23.64 18.70 24.04
C LEU A 688 24.30 18.82 25.43
N ASN A 689 24.71 20.04 25.79
CA ASN A 689 25.31 20.41 27.09
C ASN A 689 26.63 19.67 27.43
N GLY A 690 27.35 19.16 26.43
CA GLY A 690 28.59 18.41 26.64
C GLY A 690 28.39 17.04 27.29
N GLN A 691 27.16 16.52 27.32
CA GLN A 691 26.83 15.28 28.03
C GLN A 691 26.98 14.01 27.19
N VAL A 692 27.35 14.14 25.91
CA VAL A 692 27.60 12.99 25.04
C VAL A 692 28.84 12.24 25.55
N PRO A 693 28.78 10.92 25.80
CA PRO A 693 29.91 10.16 26.34
C PRO A 693 31.14 10.16 25.47
N TYR A 694 30.97 10.15 24.15
CA TYR A 694 32.06 9.99 23.22
C TYR A 694 31.85 10.85 21.96
N ILE A 695 32.80 11.74 21.66
CA ILE A 695 32.85 12.44 20.37
C ILE A 695 34.25 12.29 19.77
N THR A 696 34.31 11.89 18.50
CA THR A 696 35.56 11.74 17.74
C THR A 696 35.59 12.72 16.57
N GLY A 697 36.62 13.57 16.52
CA GLY A 697 36.94 14.39 15.35
C GLY A 697 38.04 13.73 14.52
N LEU A 698 37.77 13.51 13.24
CA LEU A 698 38.73 12.94 12.30
C LEU A 698 39.25 14.06 11.41
N ASP A 699 40.51 14.40 11.65
CA ASP A 699 41.23 15.49 11.00
C ASP A 699 40.38 16.76 10.80
N PRO A 700 39.85 17.38 11.89
CA PRO A 700 38.93 18.51 11.78
C PRO A 700 39.50 19.65 10.93
N ALA A 701 38.68 20.35 10.15
CA ALA A 701 39.18 21.25 9.11
C ALA A 701 39.87 22.53 9.63
N LEU A 702 40.97 22.94 8.99
CA LEU A 702 41.70 24.16 9.35
C LEU A 702 41.01 25.46 8.93
N ILE A 703 40.61 25.52 7.65
CA ILE A 703 40.29 26.79 6.97
C ILE A 703 39.06 27.45 7.61
N GLY A 704 39.23 28.65 8.16
CA GLY A 704 38.13 29.40 8.80
C GLY A 704 37.72 28.91 10.19
N TRP A 705 38.49 28.02 10.82
CA TRP A 705 38.20 27.50 12.16
C TRP A 705 39.18 27.93 13.25
N VAL A 706 40.37 28.44 12.89
CA VAL A 706 41.44 28.85 13.85
C VAL A 706 40.90 29.75 14.98
N ASN A 707 40.22 30.84 14.62
CA ASN A 707 39.63 31.80 15.56
C ASN A 707 38.11 31.64 15.71
N ASN A 708 37.53 30.56 15.20
CA ASN A 708 36.10 30.37 15.21
C ASN A 708 35.65 29.82 16.56
N ILE A 709 34.80 30.56 17.28
CA ILE A 709 34.28 30.16 18.59
C ILE A 709 33.50 28.83 18.55
N TYR A 710 33.03 28.43 17.36
CA TYR A 710 32.29 27.19 17.16
C TYR A 710 33.17 25.97 16.93
N ARG A 711 34.49 26.13 16.79
CA ARG A 711 35.42 25.01 16.57
C ARG A 711 35.27 23.93 17.64
N PHE A 712 35.74 22.73 17.30
CA PHE A 712 35.80 21.61 18.23
C PHE A 712 36.61 22.00 19.48
N ARG A 713 36.19 21.54 20.66
CA ARG A 713 36.93 21.81 21.91
C ARG A 713 36.77 20.66 22.90
N PRO A 714 37.66 20.57 23.91
CA PRO A 714 37.67 19.46 24.87
C PRO A 714 36.35 19.27 25.64
N SER A 715 35.61 20.37 25.87
CA SER A 715 34.37 20.36 26.66
C SER A 715 33.11 19.99 25.86
N ASP A 716 33.23 19.58 24.60
CA ASP A 716 32.05 19.24 23.78
C ASP A 716 31.48 17.84 24.10
N ALA A 717 32.21 17.03 24.88
CA ALA A 717 31.82 15.69 25.31
C ALA A 717 32.37 15.35 26.71
N LEU A 718 31.92 14.24 27.30
CA LEU A 718 32.54 13.66 28.50
C LEU A 718 33.92 13.06 28.20
N TYR A 719 34.05 12.47 27.00
CA TYR A 719 35.30 12.07 26.38
C TYR A 719 35.33 12.55 24.92
N SER A 720 36.24 13.46 24.61
CA SER A 720 36.51 13.94 23.26
C SER A 720 37.88 13.49 22.77
N GLU A 721 37.93 13.01 21.53
CA GLU A 721 39.15 12.51 20.90
C GLU A 721 39.30 13.09 19.50
N VAL A 722 40.51 13.49 19.11
CA VAL A 722 40.81 13.89 17.73
C VAL A 722 41.96 13.08 17.17
N ILE A 723 41.83 12.64 15.91
CA ILE A 723 42.87 11.96 15.15
C ILE A 723 43.32 12.90 14.03
N HIS A 724 44.55 13.40 14.11
CA HIS A 724 45.15 14.31 13.12
C HIS A 724 45.96 13.53 12.10
N THR A 725 45.64 13.65 10.83
CA THR A 725 46.32 12.92 9.73
C THR A 725 46.81 13.83 8.60
N ASN A 726 46.31 15.06 8.51
CA ASN A 726 46.81 16.08 7.58
C ASN A 726 46.88 17.48 8.24
N TYR A 727 47.39 17.49 9.48
CA TYR A 727 47.62 18.67 10.31
C TYR A 727 48.30 19.80 9.53
N GLY A 728 47.78 21.01 9.68
CA GLY A 728 48.39 22.24 9.14
C GLY A 728 48.24 22.42 7.63
N VAL A 729 47.63 21.45 6.93
CA VAL A 729 47.32 21.53 5.50
C VAL A 729 45.81 21.58 5.30
N TYR A 730 45.11 20.46 5.47
CA TYR A 730 43.64 20.42 5.52
C TYR A 730 43.11 20.31 6.96
N GLY A 731 43.82 19.59 7.83
CA GLY A 731 43.50 19.41 9.24
C GLY A 731 43.95 20.58 10.13
N TYR A 732 43.22 20.79 11.22
CA TYR A 732 43.34 21.93 12.14
C TYR A 732 44.72 22.01 12.80
N LEU A 733 45.14 23.25 13.10
CA LEU A 733 46.41 23.49 13.80
C LEU A 733 46.22 23.42 15.33
N GLY A 734 46.74 22.37 15.93
CA GLY A 734 46.92 22.22 17.38
C GLY A 734 45.98 21.18 17.97
N ASP A 735 45.99 21.10 19.30
CA ASP A 735 45.12 20.25 20.09
C ASP A 735 43.68 20.80 20.14
N LEU A 736 42.70 19.91 19.98
CA LEU A 736 41.28 20.25 19.93
C LEU A 736 40.45 19.52 20.99
N ALA A 737 40.94 18.39 21.51
CA ALA A 737 40.17 17.47 22.32
C ALA A 737 40.77 17.30 23.72
N GLN A 738 40.11 16.50 24.57
CA GLN A 738 40.76 16.01 25.78
C GLN A 738 41.96 15.13 25.41
N VAL A 739 41.82 14.34 24.34
CA VAL A 739 42.87 13.49 23.78
C VAL A 739 43.08 13.75 22.30
N ASP A 740 44.32 14.05 21.90
CA ASP A 740 44.69 14.28 20.51
C ASP A 740 45.76 13.27 20.07
N PHE A 741 45.51 12.56 18.97
CA PHE A 741 46.44 11.61 18.36
C PHE A 741 47.04 12.17 17.08
N TYR A 742 48.36 12.03 16.93
CA TYR A 742 49.13 12.40 15.73
C TYR A 742 49.84 11.18 15.14
N PRO A 743 49.13 10.22 14.53
CA PRO A 743 49.73 9.08 13.86
C PRO A 743 50.77 9.54 12.83
N ASN A 744 51.97 8.98 12.86
CA ASN A 744 53.10 9.30 11.96
C ASN A 744 53.52 10.79 11.98
N GLY A 745 53.17 11.52 13.05
CA GLY A 745 53.39 12.97 13.17
C GLY A 745 52.24 13.81 12.63
N GLY A 746 51.17 13.18 12.14
CA GLY A 746 49.90 13.81 11.78
C GLY A 746 49.88 14.62 10.49
N ILE A 747 50.93 14.60 9.66
CA ILE A 747 51.02 15.40 8.42
C ILE A 747 50.89 14.52 7.16
N SER A 748 51.70 13.46 7.08
CA SER A 748 51.78 12.57 5.91
C SER A 748 51.75 11.12 6.36
N MET A 749 50.73 10.41 5.93
CA MET A 749 50.46 9.04 6.32
C MET A 749 51.15 8.06 5.36
N PRO A 750 51.77 6.99 5.88
CA PRO A 750 52.34 5.95 5.04
C PRO A 750 51.31 5.42 4.02
N GLY A 751 51.73 5.28 2.76
CA GLY A 751 50.86 4.82 1.68
C GLY A 751 49.92 5.88 1.07
N CYS A 752 50.05 7.15 1.46
CA CYS A 752 49.42 8.28 0.78
C CYS A 752 50.39 9.02 -0.14
N ASP A 753 49.87 9.44 -1.29
CA ASP A 753 50.57 10.25 -2.31
C ASP A 753 49.97 11.66 -2.47
N SER A 754 48.98 12.01 -1.65
CA SER A 754 48.25 13.27 -1.74
C SER A 754 47.67 13.69 -0.38
N ASN A 755 47.54 15.02 -0.17
CA ASN A 755 46.92 15.57 1.04
C ASN A 755 45.46 15.11 1.24
N GLY A 756 44.74 14.82 0.15
CA GLY A 756 43.39 14.26 0.24
C GLY A 756 43.40 12.86 0.85
N CYS A 757 44.33 12.00 0.42
CA CYS A 757 44.54 10.69 1.02
C CYS A 757 44.89 10.80 2.50
N ASP A 758 45.82 11.71 2.85
CA ASP A 758 46.23 11.94 4.24
C ASP A 758 45.02 12.38 5.09
N HIS A 759 44.22 13.31 4.58
CA HIS A 759 43.03 13.82 5.25
C HIS A 759 41.97 12.73 5.47
N GLU A 760 41.81 11.79 4.54
CA GLU A 760 40.87 10.66 4.66
C GLU A 760 41.37 9.55 5.58
N ARG A 761 42.67 9.45 5.82
CA ARG A 761 43.27 8.30 6.52
C ARG A 761 42.74 8.11 7.95
N GLY A 762 42.37 9.20 8.63
CA GLY A 762 41.84 9.15 9.99
C GLY A 762 40.63 8.22 10.16
N PHE A 763 39.70 8.18 9.20
CA PHE A 763 38.54 7.29 9.29
C PHE A 763 38.85 5.83 8.94
N GLN A 764 39.92 5.56 8.22
CA GLN A 764 40.39 4.20 7.98
C GLN A 764 41.06 3.63 9.23
N TYR A 765 41.89 4.42 9.91
CA TYR A 765 42.46 4.03 11.20
C TYR A 765 41.37 3.82 12.26
N LEU A 766 40.39 4.72 12.34
CA LEU A 766 39.27 4.55 13.25
C LEU A 766 38.47 3.27 12.93
N ALA A 767 38.17 3.00 11.65
CA ALA A 767 37.48 1.78 11.25
C ALA A 767 38.23 0.51 11.66
N GLU A 768 39.54 0.44 11.42
CA GLU A 768 40.36 -0.71 11.82
C GLU A 768 40.44 -0.84 13.36
N SER A 769 40.49 0.29 14.08
CA SER A 769 40.55 0.29 15.54
C SER A 769 39.34 -0.36 16.21
N PHE A 770 38.18 -0.41 15.54
CA PHE A 770 37.00 -1.12 16.03
C PHE A 770 37.19 -2.64 16.04
N ALA A 771 38.00 -3.18 15.12
CA ALA A 771 38.26 -4.61 15.00
C ALA A 771 39.49 -5.05 15.82
N SER A 772 40.60 -4.33 15.72
CA SER A 772 41.88 -4.76 16.32
C SER A 772 42.18 -4.10 17.67
N GLY A 773 41.73 -2.86 17.89
CA GLY A 773 42.09 -2.05 19.05
C GLY A 773 43.59 -1.75 19.21
N GLY A 774 44.43 -2.07 18.22
CA GLY A 774 45.90 -2.11 18.33
C GLY A 774 46.65 -0.79 18.04
N PHE A 775 45.97 0.34 18.04
CA PHE A 775 46.62 1.63 17.77
C PHE A 775 47.14 2.25 19.08
N THR A 776 48.19 1.69 19.68
CA THR A 776 48.71 2.16 20.98
C THR A 776 49.62 3.38 20.81
N GLY A 777 49.15 4.55 21.25
CA GLY A 777 49.92 5.79 21.25
C GLY A 777 50.68 6.05 22.54
N ARG A 778 51.85 6.69 22.44
CA ARG A 778 52.69 7.15 23.55
C ARG A 778 52.49 8.64 23.77
N GLU A 779 52.38 9.04 25.03
CA GLU A 779 52.18 10.44 25.41
C GLU A 779 53.34 11.36 24.99
N CYS A 780 52.97 12.55 24.52
CA CYS A 780 53.83 13.66 24.14
C CYS A 780 53.59 14.85 25.07
N MET A 781 54.62 15.69 25.25
CA MET A 781 54.50 16.91 26.06
C MET A 781 53.45 17.89 25.50
N ASN A 782 53.36 17.97 24.18
CA ASN A 782 52.44 18.82 23.42
C ASN A 782 52.38 18.34 21.96
N TYR A 783 51.53 18.97 21.16
CA TYR A 783 51.39 18.60 19.74
C TYR A 783 52.66 18.84 18.92
N TYR A 784 53.48 19.86 19.22
CA TYR A 784 54.75 20.07 18.53
C TYR A 784 55.69 18.87 18.68
N ALA A 785 55.78 18.32 19.90
CA ALA A 785 56.54 17.09 20.15
C ALA A 785 55.97 15.89 19.40
N ALA A 786 54.64 15.80 19.26
CA ALA A 786 53.99 14.73 18.50
C ALA A 786 54.29 14.82 17.00
N VAL A 787 54.22 16.02 16.42
CA VAL A 787 54.57 16.29 15.01
C VAL A 787 56.03 15.97 14.72
N LEU A 788 56.94 16.32 15.63
CA LEU A 788 58.37 16.02 15.53
C LEU A 788 58.71 14.57 15.89
N ARG A 789 57.73 13.74 16.29
CA ARG A 789 57.90 12.34 16.72
C ARG A 789 58.81 12.18 17.95
N MET A 790 58.83 13.19 18.83
CA MET A 790 59.67 13.25 20.03
C MET A 790 58.83 13.00 21.30
N CYS A 791 58.25 11.82 21.43
CA CYS A 791 57.33 11.48 22.52
C CYS A 791 57.94 10.46 23.48
N TYR A 792 58.18 10.88 24.72
CA TYR A 792 58.83 10.08 25.76
C TYR A 792 57.99 9.96 27.04
N GLY A 793 56.73 10.39 26.98
CA GLY A 793 55.82 10.31 28.13
C GLY A 793 55.57 8.86 28.56
N PRO A 794 55.32 8.64 29.86
CA PRO A 794 55.15 7.30 30.41
C PRO A 794 53.75 6.72 30.14
N ARG A 795 52.76 7.55 29.80
CA ARG A 795 51.39 7.09 29.56
C ARG A 795 51.24 6.57 28.13
N GLN A 796 50.43 5.53 28.00
CA GLN A 796 50.00 4.99 26.73
C GLN A 796 48.48 4.99 26.65
N LEU A 797 47.94 5.22 25.46
CA LEU A 797 46.51 5.22 25.22
C LEU A 797 46.23 4.70 23.82
N ARG A 798 45.19 3.87 23.68
CA ARG A 798 44.76 3.36 22.38
C ARG A 798 43.98 4.44 21.63
N MET A 799 44.34 4.68 20.38
CA MET A 799 43.60 5.54 19.44
C MET A 799 42.34 4.83 18.95
N GLY A 800 41.22 5.56 18.85
CA GLY A 800 39.96 5.03 18.33
C GLY A 800 39.29 3.98 19.23
N GLY A 801 38.58 3.03 18.64
CA GLY A 801 37.83 1.99 19.35
C GLY A 801 36.40 2.40 19.71
N LEU A 802 35.62 1.42 20.17
CA LEU A 802 34.18 1.55 20.40
C LEU A 802 33.83 2.29 21.70
N VAL A 803 34.70 2.27 22.71
CA VAL A 803 34.40 2.70 24.08
C VAL A 803 35.17 3.99 24.40
N PRO A 804 34.52 5.01 25.02
CA PRO A 804 35.21 6.22 25.46
C PRO A 804 36.24 5.93 26.56
N LYS A 805 37.35 6.69 26.56
CA LYS A 805 38.37 6.62 27.62
C LYS A 805 38.19 7.77 28.62
N THR A 806 36.98 7.91 29.16
CA THR A 806 36.61 9.00 30.08
C THR A 806 37.63 9.14 31.21
N GLY A 807 38.11 10.38 31.42
CA GLY A 807 39.18 10.70 32.39
C GLY A 807 40.59 10.72 31.79
N ALA A 808 40.80 10.16 30.60
CA ALA A 808 42.05 10.33 29.87
C ALA A 808 42.18 11.75 29.30
N SER A 809 43.42 12.23 29.22
CA SER A 809 43.76 13.49 28.57
C SER A 809 45.20 13.49 28.05
N GLY A 810 45.52 14.41 27.14
CA GLY A 810 46.87 14.65 26.64
C GLY A 810 47.04 14.37 25.15
N VAL A 811 48.27 14.55 24.67
CA VAL A 811 48.63 14.37 23.27
C VAL A 811 49.41 13.06 23.11
N TYR A 812 49.12 12.29 22.05
CA TYR A 812 49.70 10.98 21.82
C TYR A 812 50.22 10.82 20.38
N PHE A 813 51.31 10.08 20.24
CA PHE A 813 51.94 9.73 18.96
C PHE A 813 52.02 8.21 18.81
N LEU A 814 51.85 7.72 17.59
CA LEU A 814 52.00 6.33 17.19
C LEU A 814 52.44 6.25 15.73
N GLU A 815 52.97 5.11 15.31
CA GLU A 815 53.27 4.82 13.92
C GLU A 815 52.30 3.79 13.35
N THR A 816 52.10 3.83 12.03
CA THR A 816 51.20 2.91 11.33
C THR A 816 51.87 2.37 10.08
N ASN A 817 51.41 1.21 9.59
CA ASN A 817 51.81 0.68 8.29
C ASN A 817 51.21 1.49 7.14
N ALA A 818 51.72 1.27 5.92
CA ALA A 818 51.22 1.90 4.70
C ALA A 818 49.93 1.24 4.15
N GLN A 819 49.62 0.03 4.59
CA GLN A 819 48.45 -0.76 4.17
C GLN A 819 47.86 -1.52 5.38
N PRO A 820 46.58 -1.92 5.33
CA PRO A 820 45.97 -2.74 6.38
C PRO A 820 46.69 -4.09 6.61
N PRO A 821 46.80 -4.57 7.87
CA PRO A 821 46.47 -3.85 9.08
C PRO A 821 47.43 -2.67 9.30
N PHE A 822 46.86 -1.46 9.42
CA PHE A 822 47.62 -0.23 9.65
C PHE A 822 48.21 -0.21 11.06
N SER A 823 47.53 -0.82 12.02
CA SER A 823 47.96 -0.98 13.40
C SER A 823 49.28 -1.76 13.50
N GLN A 824 50.20 -1.30 14.36
CA GLN A 824 51.46 -2.00 14.69
C GLN A 824 51.43 -2.68 16.08
N GLY A 825 50.36 -2.53 16.87
CA GLY A 825 50.20 -3.12 18.21
C GLY A 825 50.07 -2.08 19.32
#